data_AF-A0A3B8P667-F1
#
_entry.id   AF-A0A3B8P667-F1
#
_cell.length_a   1.000
_cell.length_b   1.000
_cell.length_c   1.000
_cell.angle_alpha   90.00
_cell.angle_beta   90.00
_cell.angle_gamma   90.00
#
_symmetry.space_group_name_H-M   'P 1'
#
loop_
_entity.id
_entity.type
_entity.pdbx_description
1 polymer ?
#
loop_
_entity_poly.entity_id
_entity_poly.type
_entity_poly.pdbx_seq_one_letter_code
_entity_poly.pdbx_strand_id
1 'polypeptide(L)'
;MGWPGLVNASRLCLLAHMLLTGAAFAEEQTPAPIADQAASSRAAEGCEGADSQTFSEFIKPGWNQLANYPGNQQLMIFASDPQAYRHMAERKPFREEIDEPGWKAAVTRTLSAIRAERMSKNYYVPLVINGDMSEYGHGDERRDTRNLFRQQLAGGVGGPLMLPGLGNHDYSNNVDDCSNNGCARDATCDQITWVQAISPKTGFDYRYNGSTHTGSLSYAVAVGRVELIQLNLEPTYTRSWSTGGFPNPNPKRYFKITDSMAWFAGALADARRRNQIIIVNMHKDWDWQRSIRSTEFADLLIENGVSAVFAGHIHQMVGFAGTMAGVPVYLSGGLQAHSYLKALFDWNTMKLTVQPVLKDQAAQPAMLITNLISSGNPQGLTVRLSASANASEICTLRNVAEEYQLIKDMGCDSPYIHDAVIYNMQPGKTVCFQDGTGKTERCFSSTTFRGRFSADLTGSNPQVPAGMQVVSVGSLSNAVSMSATPRLRSINIVLFAQESEWGDTCEFRLAAGAPRTRLRDTRCSGFESKAASARLEGFTPGESICLQGTQADSERCYWGDHEGDVHLRTLSGMPNLPKGVWYDHKGGPLTRGLSSVSHTAEVRKKMWINVYDKPNLQGNTCAFAYDYNGANLELSDTSCASFRNKATSLQVAYFSSGGSVCLQGADDQEWCLSGPFNGTFSLNNLQGMPNWVSGEQGRKVEIKGGALLNNLFSISSQARKPTRPEILLFEGERVTGVSCRLPLPQGVALTRLSGSPCDGWQNRASSAYVNGLAPGQTVCIQGHSGERCFTSRQTGGFRIDYLNLAPDLPAGVEMVARGFPITKDIVSLAANTQRPGEEEALQVTLYDLPGMIRLNAKCPIVVPPGIHHMSDFPCIVDWSMVATRSMKVKGFASGGVFGVLGQKNGVPANRSYRGSYEGPFDVPDMQKEHALPEGLSMSQSAGGIEHIGQIVYRVESSQAEAGH
;
A
#
# COMPACT_ATOMS: atom_id res chain seq x y z
N MET A 1 -26.34 36.31 -82.12
CA MET A 1 -26.12 37.67 -81.58
C MET A 1 -24.86 37.64 -80.72
N GLY A 2 -23.84 38.41 -81.14
CA GLY A 2 -22.76 39.03 -80.33
C GLY A 2 -21.89 38.22 -79.35
N TRP A 3 -20.69 37.82 -79.81
CA TRP A 3 -19.43 37.71 -79.04
C TRP A 3 -18.84 39.12 -78.73
N PRO A 4 -17.65 39.32 -78.09
CA PRO A 4 -16.98 38.67 -76.92
C PRO A 4 -16.15 39.69 -76.04
N GLY A 5 -15.35 39.18 -75.08
CA GLY A 5 -14.08 39.79 -74.61
C GLY A 5 -14.18 40.76 -73.40
N LEU A 6 -13.21 40.95 -72.51
CA LEU A 6 -11.75 40.74 -72.56
C LEU A 6 -11.14 40.80 -71.14
N VAL A 7 -9.90 40.31 -71.07
CA VAL A 7 -8.94 40.14 -69.97
C VAL A 7 -8.20 41.46 -69.61
N ASN A 8 -7.78 41.62 -68.35
CA ASN A 8 -6.45 42.09 -67.87
C ASN A 8 -6.57 42.70 -66.45
N ALA A 9 -5.91 42.19 -65.40
CA ALA A 9 -4.48 42.14 -65.09
C ALA A 9 -3.88 43.46 -64.60
N SER A 10 -3.36 43.41 -63.35
CA SER A 10 -2.09 43.99 -62.87
C SER A 10 -2.15 45.03 -61.74
N ARG A 11 -1.46 44.70 -60.63
CA ARG A 11 -0.43 45.49 -59.89
C ARG A 11 -0.89 46.85 -59.28
N LEU A 12 -0.45 47.34 -58.12
CA LEU A 12 0.73 47.16 -57.26
C LEU A 12 0.41 48.00 -55.97
N CYS A 13 0.95 47.59 -54.79
CA CYS A 13 1.64 48.41 -53.75
C CYS A 13 1.13 49.84 -53.42
N LEU A 14 1.03 50.35 -52.18
CA LEU A 14 1.90 50.20 -51.00
C LEU A 14 1.33 51.07 -49.84
N LEU A 15 1.58 50.64 -48.59
CA LEU A 15 1.80 51.42 -47.34
C LEU A 15 0.70 52.37 -46.77
N ALA A 16 0.17 52.06 -45.56
CA ALA A 16 0.49 52.64 -44.22
C ALA A 16 -0.31 53.92 -43.90
N HIS A 17 -0.83 54.23 -42.70
CA HIS A 17 -0.60 53.81 -41.32
C HIS A 17 -1.74 54.39 -40.43
N MET A 18 -2.10 53.71 -39.33
CA MET A 18 -2.64 54.23 -38.03
C MET A 18 -4.02 54.96 -38.01
N LEU A 19 -4.91 54.88 -37.00
CA LEU A 19 -5.00 54.28 -35.66
C LEU A 19 -6.46 54.47 -35.15
N LEU A 20 -6.97 53.55 -34.32
CA LEU A 20 -8.01 53.70 -33.27
C LEU A 20 -9.45 54.01 -33.76
N THR A 21 -10.49 53.23 -33.45
CA THR A 21 -11.05 52.97 -32.11
C THR A 21 -11.89 51.68 -32.07
N GLY A 22 -12.08 51.13 -30.86
CA GLY A 22 -12.55 49.78 -30.58
C GLY A 22 -14.05 49.50 -30.74
N ALA A 23 -14.38 48.21 -30.79
CA ALA A 23 -15.27 47.55 -29.82
C ALA A 23 -15.34 46.05 -30.16
N ALA A 24 -15.11 45.22 -29.15
CA ALA A 24 -15.09 43.77 -29.26
C ALA A 24 -16.51 43.19 -29.35
N PHE A 25 -16.76 42.38 -30.38
CA PHE A 25 -17.70 41.27 -30.33
C PHE A 25 -16.90 40.01 -30.63
N ALA A 26 -16.72 39.15 -29.64
CA ALA A 26 -16.11 37.84 -29.80
C ALA A 26 -17.16 36.92 -30.43
N GLU A 27 -17.08 36.77 -31.74
CA GLU A 27 -17.80 35.74 -32.49
C GLU A 27 -17.01 34.43 -32.37
N GLU A 28 -17.70 33.39 -31.90
CA GLU A 28 -17.19 32.05 -31.67
C GLU A 28 -16.79 31.41 -33.01
N GLN A 29 -15.52 31.57 -33.39
CA GLN A 29 -14.95 30.91 -34.56
C GLN A 29 -14.86 29.40 -34.30
N THR A 30 -15.77 28.67 -34.93
CA THR A 30 -15.62 27.25 -35.22
C THR A 30 -14.25 27.03 -35.88
N PRO A 31 -13.41 26.09 -35.41
CA PRO A 31 -12.14 25.83 -36.07
C PRO A 31 -12.41 25.20 -37.44
N ALA A 32 -11.97 25.89 -38.50
CA ALA A 32 -11.89 25.33 -39.83
C ALA A 32 -11.02 24.04 -39.82
N PRO A 33 -11.30 23.07 -40.72
CA PRO A 33 -10.58 21.81 -40.76
C PRO A 33 -9.11 22.07 -41.09
N ILE A 34 -8.22 21.65 -40.19
CA ILE A 34 -6.77 21.67 -40.43
C ILE A 34 -6.48 20.60 -41.48
N ALA A 35 -6.46 21.02 -42.74
CA ALA A 35 -5.84 20.28 -43.83
C ALA A 35 -4.39 20.74 -43.94
N ASP A 36 -3.46 19.91 -43.49
CA ASP A 36 -2.09 19.93 -43.98
C ASP A 36 -1.64 18.48 -44.26
N GLN A 37 -1.89 18.05 -45.49
CA GLN A 37 -1.53 16.74 -46.06
C GLN A 37 -0.06 16.77 -46.53
N ALA A 38 0.92 16.58 -45.63
CA ALA A 38 2.30 16.29 -46.10
C ALA A 38 3.24 15.63 -45.08
N ALA A 39 2.78 15.24 -43.89
CA ALA A 39 3.60 14.45 -42.96
C ALA A 39 3.35 12.93 -43.18
N SER A 40 4.05 12.36 -44.16
CA SER A 40 4.38 10.91 -44.28
C SER A 40 3.23 9.90 -44.03
N SER A 41 2.24 9.86 -44.92
CA SER A 41 1.12 8.91 -44.91
C SER A 41 1.44 7.47 -45.38
N ARG A 42 2.70 7.07 -45.52
CA ARG A 42 3.04 5.77 -46.11
C ARG A 42 2.96 4.64 -45.09
N ALA A 43 2.24 3.57 -45.45
CA ALA A 43 2.27 2.29 -44.77
C ALA A 43 3.71 1.76 -44.64
N ALA A 44 3.94 0.90 -43.64
CA ALA A 44 5.20 0.19 -43.48
C ALA A 44 5.62 -0.55 -44.77
N GLU A 45 6.92 -0.69 -44.99
CA GLU A 45 7.44 -1.51 -46.10
C GLU A 45 6.89 -2.94 -46.02
N GLY A 46 6.41 -3.48 -47.15
CA GLY A 46 5.75 -4.79 -47.23
C GLY A 46 4.24 -4.75 -46.97
N CYS A 47 3.71 -3.63 -46.47
CA CYS A 47 2.30 -3.41 -46.17
C CYS A 47 1.56 -2.57 -47.21
N GLU A 48 2.08 -2.51 -48.45
CA GLU A 48 1.49 -1.65 -49.51
C GLU A 48 0.08 -2.09 -49.94
N GLY A 49 -0.27 -3.35 -49.67
CA GLY A 49 -1.62 -3.88 -49.92
C GLY A 49 -2.64 -3.54 -48.83
N ALA A 50 -2.21 -2.95 -47.71
CA ALA A 50 -3.06 -2.46 -46.63
C ALA A 50 -3.29 -0.95 -46.77
N ASP A 51 -4.48 -0.48 -46.41
CA ASP A 51 -4.79 0.96 -46.34
C ASP A 51 -4.28 1.64 -45.05
N SER A 52 -3.20 1.08 -44.47
CA SER A 52 -2.62 1.50 -43.21
C SER A 52 -2.17 2.95 -43.24
N GLN A 53 -2.51 3.69 -42.17
CA GLN A 53 -2.11 5.08 -41.99
C GLN A 53 -1.43 5.26 -40.64
N THR A 54 -0.40 6.10 -40.60
CA THR A 54 0.34 6.43 -39.38
C THR A 54 -0.47 7.30 -38.41
N PHE A 55 -0.04 7.31 -37.15
CA PHE A 55 -0.46 8.26 -36.10
C PHE A 55 0.70 9.16 -35.65
N SER A 56 1.72 9.34 -36.49
CA SER A 56 2.90 10.17 -36.16
C SER A 56 2.54 11.61 -35.79
N GLU A 57 1.42 12.13 -36.29
CA GLU A 57 0.87 13.44 -35.92
C GLU A 57 0.54 13.57 -34.42
N PHE A 58 0.34 12.43 -33.74
CA PHE A 58 0.06 12.31 -32.32
C PHE A 58 1.26 11.97 -31.44
N ILE A 59 2.47 11.98 -32.03
CA ILE A 59 3.71 11.61 -31.37
C ILE A 59 4.68 12.79 -31.48
N LYS A 60 4.64 13.68 -30.49
CA LYS A 60 5.60 14.79 -30.39
C LYS A 60 6.73 14.45 -29.40
N PRO A 61 7.98 14.91 -29.61
CA PRO A 61 9.09 14.61 -28.71
C PRO A 61 8.83 15.04 -27.25
N GLY A 62 9.39 14.29 -26.29
CA GLY A 62 9.44 14.67 -24.87
C GLY A 62 8.63 13.80 -23.91
N TRP A 63 7.71 12.96 -24.40
CA TRP A 63 6.94 12.05 -23.54
C TRP A 63 7.79 11.02 -22.78
N ASN A 64 9.01 10.77 -23.23
CA ASN A 64 9.95 9.85 -22.58
C ASN A 64 10.80 10.49 -21.46
N GLN A 65 10.62 11.79 -21.17
CA GLN A 65 11.45 12.53 -20.22
C GLN A 65 10.71 12.84 -18.93
N LEU A 66 11.25 12.41 -17.78
CA LEU A 66 10.61 12.63 -16.47
C LEU A 66 10.42 14.12 -16.13
N ALA A 67 11.35 14.98 -16.54
CA ALA A 67 11.28 16.42 -16.25
C ALA A 67 9.99 17.09 -16.79
N ASN A 68 9.29 16.43 -17.72
CA ASN A 68 8.04 16.92 -18.29
C ASN A 68 6.81 16.58 -17.45
N TYR A 69 6.97 15.92 -16.29
CA TYR A 69 5.88 15.49 -15.40
C TYR A 69 5.89 16.31 -14.08
N PRO A 70 4.96 17.26 -13.90
CA PRO A 70 4.94 18.16 -12.76
C PRO A 70 4.64 17.43 -11.46
N GLY A 71 5.18 17.94 -10.36
CA GLY A 71 4.96 17.38 -9.02
C GLY A 71 5.46 15.94 -8.87
N ASN A 72 6.30 15.45 -9.79
CA ASN A 72 6.73 14.06 -9.82
C ASN A 72 5.54 13.10 -9.90
N GLN A 73 4.49 13.48 -10.64
CA GLN A 73 3.32 12.65 -10.88
C GLN A 73 3.06 12.44 -12.37
N GLN A 74 2.75 11.21 -12.75
CA GLN A 74 2.55 10.80 -14.13
C GLN A 74 1.28 9.96 -14.28
N LEU A 75 0.29 10.49 -15.00
CA LEU A 75 -0.90 9.77 -15.39
C LEU A 75 -0.70 9.02 -16.71
N MET A 76 -1.13 7.78 -16.76
CA MET A 76 -1.30 6.97 -17.97
C MET A 76 -2.74 6.43 -18.03
N ILE A 77 -3.23 6.18 -19.23
CA ILE A 77 -4.54 5.58 -19.46
C ILE A 77 -4.34 4.23 -20.13
N PHE A 78 -5.00 3.20 -19.59
CA PHE A 78 -5.02 1.85 -20.16
C PHE A 78 -6.46 1.52 -20.55
N ALA A 79 -6.65 1.04 -21.76
CA ALA A 79 -7.93 0.61 -22.31
C ALA A 79 -7.73 -0.63 -23.18
N SER A 80 -8.82 -1.20 -23.67
CA SER A 80 -8.85 -2.30 -24.63
C SER A 80 -10.12 -2.21 -25.48
N ASP A 81 -10.27 -3.12 -26.43
CA ASP A 81 -11.53 -3.45 -27.10
C ASP A 81 -12.30 -2.20 -27.62
N PRO A 82 -11.68 -1.35 -28.46
CA PRO A 82 -12.46 -0.47 -29.32
C PRO A 82 -13.45 -1.28 -30.16
N GLN A 83 -13.00 -2.42 -30.68
CA GLN A 83 -13.77 -3.49 -31.31
C GLN A 83 -14.91 -2.98 -32.21
N ALA A 84 -14.50 -2.36 -33.32
CA ALA A 84 -15.38 -1.73 -34.29
C ALA A 84 -16.71 -2.47 -34.50
N TYR A 85 -17.81 -1.74 -34.33
CA TYR A 85 -19.20 -2.17 -34.49
C TYR A 85 -19.79 -2.99 -33.35
N ARG A 86 -19.00 -3.57 -32.44
CA ARG A 86 -19.53 -4.17 -31.20
C ARG A 86 -19.67 -3.12 -30.11
N HIS A 87 -20.73 -3.16 -29.30
CA HIS A 87 -20.84 -2.30 -28.14
C HIS A 87 -21.68 -2.87 -27.00
N MET A 88 -21.42 -2.41 -25.78
CA MET A 88 -22.19 -2.76 -24.59
C MET A 88 -23.51 -1.99 -24.58
N ALA A 89 -24.58 -2.62 -25.05
CA ALA A 89 -25.93 -2.07 -24.97
C ALA A 89 -26.44 -2.06 -23.51
N GLU A 90 -26.11 -3.09 -22.73
CA GLU A 90 -26.50 -3.20 -21.32
C GLU A 90 -25.48 -4.02 -20.54
N ARG A 91 -25.04 -3.53 -19.36
CA ARG A 91 -24.10 -4.28 -18.50
C ARG A 91 -24.79 -5.29 -17.59
N LYS A 92 -26.04 -5.01 -17.18
CA LYS A 92 -26.83 -5.83 -16.25
C LYS A 92 -28.32 -5.84 -16.67
N PRO A 93 -28.82 -6.91 -17.33
CA PRO A 93 -28.08 -8.11 -17.75
C PRO A 93 -26.98 -7.79 -18.78
N PHE A 94 -25.95 -8.62 -18.85
CA PHE A 94 -24.89 -8.43 -19.82
C PHE A 94 -25.43 -8.68 -21.24
N ARG A 95 -25.34 -7.65 -22.08
CA ARG A 95 -25.82 -7.67 -23.46
C ARG A 95 -24.95 -6.75 -24.32
N GLU A 96 -24.32 -7.35 -25.32
CA GLU A 96 -23.62 -6.64 -26.38
C GLU A 96 -24.43 -6.72 -27.68
N GLU A 97 -24.36 -5.65 -28.46
CA GLU A 97 -24.97 -5.54 -29.78
C GLU A 97 -23.89 -5.22 -30.82
N ILE A 98 -24.18 -5.55 -32.08
CA ILE A 98 -23.27 -5.31 -33.21
C ILE A 98 -23.97 -4.42 -34.23
N ASP A 99 -23.61 -3.13 -34.24
CA ASP A 99 -23.99 -2.14 -35.23
C ASP A 99 -23.06 -0.92 -35.17
N GLU A 100 -22.79 -0.29 -36.31
CA GLU A 100 -21.92 0.88 -36.40
C GLU A 100 -22.41 2.08 -35.57
N PRO A 101 -23.70 2.50 -35.62
CA PRO A 101 -24.17 3.66 -34.85
C PRO A 101 -23.99 3.51 -33.34
N GLY A 102 -24.38 2.38 -32.77
CA GLY A 102 -24.26 2.07 -31.35
C GLY A 102 -22.82 2.04 -30.88
N TRP A 103 -21.95 1.36 -31.63
CA TRP A 103 -20.51 1.39 -31.41
C TRP A 103 -19.91 2.79 -31.44
N LYS A 104 -20.22 3.55 -32.47
CA LYS A 104 -19.69 4.92 -32.63
C LYS A 104 -20.12 5.79 -31.46
N ALA A 105 -21.38 5.70 -31.02
CA ALA A 105 -21.87 6.41 -29.84
C ALA A 105 -21.13 5.98 -28.55
N ALA A 106 -20.93 4.68 -28.36
CA ALA A 106 -20.28 4.13 -27.17
C ALA A 106 -18.81 4.54 -27.07
N VAL A 107 -18.03 4.29 -28.13
CA VAL A 107 -16.60 4.60 -28.16
C VAL A 107 -16.36 6.10 -28.18
N THR A 108 -17.19 6.91 -28.86
CA THR A 108 -17.11 8.38 -28.80
C THR A 108 -17.24 8.87 -27.35
N ARG A 109 -18.22 8.36 -26.60
CA ARG A 109 -18.43 8.76 -25.20
C ARG A 109 -17.19 8.46 -24.35
N THR A 110 -16.60 7.28 -24.51
CA THR A 110 -15.41 6.86 -23.75
C THR A 110 -14.18 7.68 -24.14
N LEU A 111 -13.90 7.81 -25.44
CA LEU A 111 -12.75 8.56 -25.94
C LEU A 111 -12.85 10.06 -25.63
N SER A 112 -14.06 10.65 -25.65
CA SER A 112 -14.28 12.03 -25.22
C SER A 112 -13.91 12.24 -23.75
N ALA A 113 -14.23 11.28 -22.87
CA ALA A 113 -13.83 11.34 -21.48
C ALA A 113 -12.30 11.23 -21.31
N ILE A 114 -11.68 10.30 -22.03
CA ILE A 114 -10.22 10.14 -22.08
C ILE A 114 -9.56 11.45 -22.57
N ARG A 115 -10.09 12.06 -23.64
CA ARG A 115 -9.62 13.35 -24.15
C ARG A 115 -9.71 14.44 -23.09
N ALA A 116 -10.83 14.56 -22.40
CA ALA A 116 -11.01 15.56 -21.35
C ALA A 116 -9.98 15.39 -20.22
N GLU A 117 -9.76 14.16 -19.76
CA GLU A 117 -8.72 13.85 -18.76
C GLU A 117 -7.33 14.25 -19.25
N ARG A 118 -6.98 13.92 -20.50
CA ARG A 118 -5.69 14.28 -21.10
C ARG A 118 -5.51 15.79 -21.24
N MET A 119 -6.55 16.51 -21.66
CA MET A 119 -6.51 17.97 -21.81
C MET A 119 -6.48 18.70 -20.47
N SER A 120 -6.92 18.06 -19.38
CA SER A 120 -6.82 18.61 -18.02
C SER A 120 -5.38 18.64 -17.49
N LYS A 121 -4.44 17.96 -18.16
CA LYS A 121 -3.03 17.91 -17.79
C LYS A 121 -2.20 18.79 -18.71
N ASN A 122 -1.22 19.48 -18.12
CA ASN A 122 -0.23 20.28 -18.84
C ASN A 122 1.02 19.45 -19.20
N TYR A 123 0.89 18.12 -19.28
CA TYR A 123 1.95 17.17 -19.62
C TYR A 123 1.38 16.00 -20.43
N TYR A 124 2.27 15.15 -20.96
CA TYR A 124 1.90 13.98 -21.78
C TYR A 124 1.16 12.92 -20.96
N VAL A 125 -0.03 12.53 -21.39
CA VAL A 125 -0.79 11.41 -20.82
C VAL A 125 -0.93 10.33 -21.91
N PRO A 126 -0.09 9.28 -21.87
CA PRO A 126 -0.14 8.17 -22.83
C PRO A 126 -1.47 7.41 -22.76
N LEU A 127 -1.88 6.85 -23.89
CA LEU A 127 -3.01 5.93 -24.01
C LEU A 127 -2.53 4.57 -24.52
N VAL A 128 -2.56 3.55 -23.66
CA VAL A 128 -2.34 2.15 -24.04
C VAL A 128 -3.67 1.52 -24.42
N ILE A 129 -3.73 0.82 -25.55
CA ILE A 129 -4.92 0.09 -26.01
C ILE A 129 -4.54 -1.38 -26.23
N ASN A 130 -5.02 -2.27 -25.39
CA ASN A 130 -4.62 -3.67 -25.31
C ASN A 130 -5.35 -4.60 -26.30
N GLY A 131 -5.40 -4.21 -27.58
CA GLY A 131 -5.92 -5.07 -28.64
C GLY A 131 -7.42 -4.96 -28.92
N ASP A 132 -7.86 -5.80 -29.85
CA ASP A 132 -9.20 -5.85 -30.44
C ASP A 132 -9.63 -4.47 -30.96
N MET A 133 -8.80 -3.90 -31.85
CA MET A 133 -9.07 -2.63 -32.52
C MET A 133 -10.31 -2.69 -33.43
N SER A 134 -10.62 -3.90 -33.88
CA SER A 134 -11.71 -4.24 -34.79
C SER A 134 -12.41 -5.53 -34.34
N GLU A 135 -13.63 -5.79 -34.82
CA GLU A 135 -14.34 -7.05 -34.55
C GLU A 135 -13.83 -8.18 -35.46
N TYR A 136 -13.53 -7.88 -36.72
CA TYR A 136 -13.11 -8.88 -37.72
C TYR A 136 -11.93 -8.41 -38.57
N GLY A 137 -11.38 -7.22 -38.32
CA GLY A 137 -10.29 -6.67 -39.13
C GLY A 137 -10.72 -6.21 -40.52
N HIS A 138 -12.01 -6.00 -40.75
CA HIS A 138 -12.50 -5.51 -42.04
C HIS A 138 -12.00 -4.09 -42.34
N GLY A 139 -11.87 -3.76 -43.63
CA GLY A 139 -11.36 -2.46 -44.07
C GLY A 139 -12.15 -1.27 -43.53
N ASP A 140 -13.48 -1.39 -43.46
CA ASP A 140 -14.38 -0.34 -42.97
C ASP A 140 -14.24 -0.17 -41.45
N GLU A 141 -14.26 -1.27 -40.69
CA GLU A 141 -14.00 -1.30 -39.24
C GLU A 141 -12.69 -0.59 -38.87
N ARG A 142 -11.59 -0.98 -39.52
CA ARG A 142 -10.27 -0.38 -39.30
C ARG A 142 -10.25 1.11 -39.63
N ARG A 143 -10.84 1.49 -40.78
CA ARG A 143 -10.90 2.89 -41.22
C ARG A 143 -11.69 3.73 -40.23
N ASP A 144 -12.83 3.23 -39.75
CA ASP A 144 -13.68 3.93 -38.81
C ASP A 144 -13.02 4.05 -37.44
N THR A 145 -12.37 3.00 -36.94
CA THR A 145 -11.57 3.06 -35.71
C THR A 145 -10.48 4.12 -35.82
N ARG A 146 -9.70 4.15 -36.91
CA ARG A 146 -8.66 5.17 -37.12
C ARG A 146 -9.24 6.58 -37.18
N ASN A 147 -10.33 6.77 -37.92
CA ASN A 147 -11.00 8.06 -38.05
C ASN A 147 -11.51 8.55 -36.69
N LEU A 148 -12.12 7.66 -35.91
CA LEU A 148 -12.64 7.99 -34.60
C LEU A 148 -11.50 8.35 -33.63
N PHE A 149 -10.40 7.60 -33.63
CA PHE A 149 -9.22 7.95 -32.84
C PHE A 149 -8.67 9.32 -33.22
N ARG A 150 -8.57 9.64 -34.51
CA ARG A 150 -8.10 10.96 -34.93
C ARG A 150 -9.01 12.09 -34.48
N GLN A 151 -10.31 11.90 -34.58
CA GLN A 151 -11.31 12.90 -34.19
C GLN A 151 -11.36 13.10 -32.67
N GLN A 152 -11.35 11.99 -31.91
CA GLN A 152 -11.63 12.01 -30.49
C GLN A 152 -10.39 12.16 -29.62
N LEU A 153 -9.19 11.76 -30.08
CA LEU A 153 -7.97 11.87 -29.28
C LEU A 153 -7.14 13.11 -29.60
N ALA A 154 -7.54 13.93 -30.57
CA ALA A 154 -6.87 15.20 -30.86
C ALA A 154 -6.84 16.13 -29.63
N GLY A 155 -5.72 16.81 -29.42
CA GLY A 155 -5.50 17.75 -28.30
C GLY A 155 -4.65 17.20 -27.15
N GLY A 156 -4.45 18.03 -26.12
CA GLY A 156 -3.51 17.79 -25.02
C GLY A 156 -2.06 18.11 -25.40
N VAL A 157 -1.16 18.08 -24.41
CA VAL A 157 0.27 18.33 -24.65
C VAL A 157 0.86 17.20 -25.50
N GLY A 158 1.22 17.54 -26.73
CA GLY A 158 1.91 16.67 -27.68
C GLY A 158 1.13 15.46 -28.22
N GLY A 159 -0.20 15.46 -28.08
CA GLY A 159 -1.08 14.40 -28.59
C GLY A 159 -1.25 13.22 -27.62
N PRO A 160 -1.99 12.17 -27.99
CA PRO A 160 -2.28 11.04 -27.12
C PRO A 160 -1.10 10.14 -26.78
N LEU A 161 -0.05 10.08 -27.61
CA LEU A 161 0.86 8.93 -27.62
C LEU A 161 0.06 7.63 -27.48
N MET A 162 -0.62 7.26 -28.56
CA MET A 162 -1.36 5.99 -28.60
C MET A 162 -0.35 4.85 -28.72
N LEU A 163 -0.44 3.89 -27.79
CA LEU A 163 0.39 2.69 -27.73
C LEU A 163 -0.52 1.47 -28.01
N PRO A 164 -0.59 1.02 -29.27
CA PRO A 164 -1.54 -0.01 -29.69
C PRO A 164 -1.07 -1.42 -29.40
N GLY A 165 -1.99 -2.34 -29.11
CA GLY A 165 -1.79 -3.78 -29.10
C GLY A 165 -2.66 -4.45 -30.16
N LEU A 166 -2.44 -5.75 -30.38
CA LEU A 166 -3.33 -6.62 -31.15
C LEU A 166 -4.03 -7.60 -30.22
N GLY A 167 -5.30 -7.89 -30.48
CA GLY A 167 -6.09 -8.90 -29.79
C GLY A 167 -6.53 -10.04 -30.72
N ASN A 168 -7.37 -10.96 -30.23
CA ASN A 168 -7.75 -12.10 -31.05
C ASN A 168 -8.65 -11.72 -32.23
N HIS A 169 -9.46 -10.68 -32.10
CA HIS A 169 -10.33 -10.15 -33.16
C HIS A 169 -9.57 -9.34 -34.21
N ASP A 170 -8.28 -9.04 -34.01
CA ASP A 170 -7.47 -8.36 -35.02
C ASP A 170 -6.83 -9.35 -36.00
N TYR A 171 -6.36 -10.50 -35.52
CA TYR A 171 -5.55 -11.43 -36.32
C TYR A 171 -5.74 -12.90 -35.97
N SER A 172 -5.79 -13.32 -34.70
CA SER A 172 -5.89 -14.76 -34.36
C SER A 172 -7.13 -15.43 -34.93
N ASN A 173 -8.28 -14.76 -34.85
CA ASN A 173 -9.54 -15.28 -35.36
C ASN A 173 -9.66 -15.11 -36.89
N ASN A 174 -8.92 -14.15 -37.47
CA ASN A 174 -9.10 -13.75 -38.87
C ASN A 174 -8.09 -14.40 -39.83
N VAL A 175 -7.13 -15.16 -39.32
CA VAL A 175 -6.26 -15.98 -40.17
C VAL A 175 -7.07 -17.14 -40.73
N ASP A 176 -7.07 -17.25 -42.05
CA ASP A 176 -7.83 -18.20 -42.87
C ASP A 176 -9.35 -17.95 -42.90
N ASP A 177 -9.83 -16.85 -42.33
CA ASP A 177 -11.28 -16.50 -42.26
C ASP A 177 -11.68 -15.33 -43.17
N CYS A 178 -10.70 -14.60 -43.72
CA CYS A 178 -10.93 -13.53 -44.69
C CYS A 178 -10.31 -13.83 -46.07
N SER A 179 -10.91 -13.25 -47.11
CA SER A 179 -10.38 -13.35 -48.48
C SER A 179 -8.91 -12.98 -48.53
N ASN A 180 -8.08 -13.93 -49.01
CA ASN A 180 -6.64 -13.76 -49.15
C ASN A 180 -5.92 -13.33 -47.84
N ASN A 181 -6.45 -13.73 -46.68
CA ASN A 181 -5.98 -13.33 -45.36
C ASN A 181 -5.90 -11.79 -45.18
N GLY A 182 -6.75 -11.05 -45.89
CA GLY A 182 -6.72 -9.58 -45.94
C GLY A 182 -6.89 -8.95 -44.56
N CYS A 183 -7.85 -9.42 -43.77
CA CYS A 183 -8.13 -8.87 -42.44
C CYS A 183 -6.93 -8.99 -41.47
N ALA A 184 -6.40 -10.20 -41.30
CA ALA A 184 -5.23 -10.43 -40.45
C ALA A 184 -3.96 -9.73 -40.96
N ARG A 185 -3.74 -9.71 -42.29
CA ARG A 185 -2.65 -8.94 -42.93
C ARG A 185 -2.78 -7.47 -42.56
N ASP A 186 -3.95 -6.90 -42.80
CA ASP A 186 -4.16 -5.47 -42.69
C ASP A 186 -4.03 -5.02 -41.23
N ALA A 187 -4.66 -5.73 -40.27
CA ALA A 187 -4.54 -5.40 -38.85
C ALA A 187 -3.09 -5.47 -38.36
N THR A 188 -2.35 -6.50 -38.79
CA THR A 188 -0.90 -6.61 -38.54
C THR A 188 -0.11 -5.43 -39.13
N CYS A 189 -0.47 -5.00 -40.35
CA CYS A 189 0.16 -3.87 -41.01
C CYS A 189 -0.15 -2.52 -40.36
N ASP A 190 -1.36 -2.35 -39.82
CA ASP A 190 -1.70 -1.18 -38.99
C ASP A 190 -0.80 -1.13 -37.77
N GLN A 191 -0.67 -2.25 -37.03
CA GLN A 191 0.20 -2.34 -35.86
C GLN A 191 1.67 -2.01 -36.20
N ILE A 192 2.22 -2.62 -37.25
CA ILE A 192 3.61 -2.34 -37.68
C ILE A 192 3.77 -0.86 -38.01
N THR A 193 2.85 -0.28 -38.78
CA THR A 193 2.89 1.12 -39.20
C THR A 193 2.83 2.05 -37.98
N TRP A 194 1.95 1.77 -37.03
CA TRP A 194 1.79 2.57 -35.82
C TRP A 194 3.01 2.47 -34.90
N VAL A 195 3.54 1.27 -34.66
CA VAL A 195 4.71 1.06 -33.79
C VAL A 195 5.99 1.61 -34.41
N GLN A 196 6.16 1.54 -35.74
CA GLN A 196 7.29 2.16 -36.42
C GLN A 196 7.31 3.68 -36.23
N ALA A 197 6.15 4.33 -36.23
CA ALA A 197 6.01 5.77 -35.99
C ALA A 197 6.36 6.19 -34.56
N ILE A 198 6.33 5.28 -33.58
CA ILE A 198 6.72 5.56 -32.20
C ILE A 198 8.23 5.78 -32.11
N SER A 199 8.62 6.97 -31.63
CA SER A 199 10.00 7.34 -31.39
C SER A 199 10.12 8.30 -30.18
N PRO A 200 11.07 8.06 -29.26
CA PRO A 200 11.97 6.91 -29.20
C PRO A 200 11.26 5.63 -28.73
N LYS A 201 11.66 4.47 -29.26
CA LYS A 201 11.26 3.15 -28.75
C LYS A 201 12.49 2.42 -28.23
N THR A 202 12.31 1.58 -27.21
CA THR A 202 13.40 0.87 -26.55
C THR A 202 13.59 -0.54 -27.12
N GLY A 203 12.57 -1.10 -27.77
CA GLY A 203 12.67 -2.35 -28.52
C GLY A 203 11.46 -2.58 -29.41
N PHE A 204 11.63 -3.36 -30.48
CA PHE A 204 10.53 -3.85 -31.34
C PHE A 204 10.94 -5.19 -31.97
N ASP A 205 10.23 -6.26 -31.63
CA ASP A 205 10.45 -7.60 -32.20
C ASP A 205 9.79 -7.72 -33.57
N TYR A 206 10.42 -7.11 -34.56
CA TYR A 206 9.93 -7.11 -35.92
C TYR A 206 11.06 -6.94 -36.92
N ARG A 207 11.01 -7.74 -37.98
CA ARG A 207 11.87 -7.61 -39.16
C ARG A 207 11.09 -7.87 -40.43
N TYR A 208 11.49 -7.20 -41.50
CA TYR A 208 11.03 -7.42 -42.85
C TYR A 208 12.21 -7.78 -43.76
N ASN A 209 12.05 -8.81 -44.60
CA ASN A 209 13.11 -9.30 -45.50
C ASN A 209 12.72 -9.24 -47.00
N GLY A 210 11.90 -8.26 -47.38
CA GLY A 210 11.47 -8.03 -48.77
C GLY A 210 10.24 -8.83 -49.20
N SER A 211 9.87 -9.89 -48.48
CA SER A 211 8.60 -10.61 -48.71
C SER A 211 7.97 -11.18 -47.44
N THR A 212 8.74 -11.33 -46.37
CA THR A 212 8.30 -11.94 -45.11
C THR A 212 8.42 -10.94 -43.97
N HIS A 213 7.31 -10.74 -43.27
CA HIS A 213 7.26 -10.10 -41.96
C HIS A 213 7.50 -11.19 -40.89
N THR A 214 8.42 -10.96 -39.95
CA THR A 214 8.75 -11.93 -38.90
C THR A 214 8.95 -11.25 -37.55
N GLY A 215 8.50 -11.90 -36.48
CA GLY A 215 8.63 -11.45 -35.09
C GLY A 215 7.31 -11.60 -34.35
N SER A 216 7.30 -11.41 -33.03
CA SER A 216 6.07 -11.39 -32.23
C SER A 216 5.26 -10.08 -32.38
N LEU A 217 5.86 -9.07 -33.02
CA LEU A 217 5.38 -7.68 -33.07
C LEU A 217 5.32 -7.00 -31.71
N SER A 218 5.87 -7.64 -30.67
CA SER A 218 5.97 -7.05 -29.33
C SER A 218 6.93 -5.87 -29.36
N TYR A 219 6.66 -4.84 -28.57
CA TYR A 219 7.51 -3.66 -28.54
C TYR A 219 7.58 -3.06 -27.13
N ALA A 220 8.57 -2.22 -26.91
CA ALA A 220 8.79 -1.56 -25.64
C ALA A 220 9.05 -0.06 -25.83
N VAL A 221 8.56 0.73 -24.88
CA VAL A 221 8.78 2.19 -24.81
C VAL A 221 9.04 2.64 -23.38
N ALA A 222 9.92 3.63 -23.22
CA ALA A 222 10.19 4.28 -21.95
C ALA A 222 9.35 5.56 -21.85
N VAL A 223 8.38 5.63 -20.95
CA VAL A 223 7.61 6.84 -20.66
C VAL A 223 8.03 7.38 -19.30
N GLY A 224 8.90 8.39 -19.28
CA GLY A 224 9.52 8.87 -18.04
C GLY A 224 10.41 7.78 -17.42
N ARG A 225 10.03 7.29 -16.23
CA ARG A 225 10.74 6.20 -15.52
C ARG A 225 10.09 4.81 -15.65
N VAL A 226 9.03 4.70 -16.45
CA VAL A 226 8.32 3.43 -16.68
C VAL A 226 8.71 2.86 -18.04
N GLU A 227 9.11 1.59 -18.07
CA GLU A 227 9.14 0.77 -19.28
C GLU A 227 7.78 0.12 -19.46
N LEU A 228 7.10 0.45 -20.56
CA LEU A 228 5.89 -0.24 -21.02
C LEU A 228 6.31 -1.28 -22.05
N ILE A 229 6.00 -2.55 -21.81
CA ILE A 229 6.23 -3.65 -22.74
C ILE A 229 4.87 -4.14 -23.24
N GLN A 230 4.63 -4.11 -24.55
CA GLN A 230 3.42 -4.60 -25.19
C GLN A 230 3.68 -5.95 -25.85
N LEU A 231 2.98 -6.98 -25.40
CA LEU A 231 3.09 -8.37 -25.87
C LEU A 231 2.03 -8.74 -26.91
N ASN A 232 1.12 -7.82 -27.25
CA ASN A 232 -0.02 -8.04 -28.14
C ASN A 232 -0.95 -9.12 -27.57
N LEU A 233 -1.34 -10.14 -28.34
CA LEU A 233 -2.37 -11.10 -27.93
C LEU A 233 -2.01 -11.82 -26.62
N GLU A 234 -0.94 -12.60 -26.64
CA GLU A 234 -0.40 -13.34 -25.51
C GLU A 234 1.04 -13.76 -25.84
N PRO A 235 1.92 -13.98 -24.84
CA PRO A 235 3.36 -14.08 -25.07
C PRO A 235 3.79 -15.29 -25.91
N THR A 236 2.96 -16.34 -25.97
CA THR A 236 3.24 -17.61 -26.68
C THR A 236 2.60 -17.73 -28.03
N TYR A 237 1.91 -16.67 -28.47
CA TYR A 237 1.16 -16.71 -29.70
C TYR A 237 2.08 -16.88 -30.91
N THR A 238 1.86 -17.95 -31.67
CA THR A 238 2.51 -18.24 -32.94
C THR A 238 1.47 -18.46 -34.02
N ARG A 239 1.74 -17.91 -35.21
CA ARG A 239 0.92 -18.16 -36.40
C ARG A 239 1.71 -17.83 -37.65
N SER A 240 1.42 -18.50 -38.76
CA SER A 240 1.99 -18.13 -40.06
C SER A 240 0.91 -18.15 -41.13
N TRP A 241 0.92 -17.16 -42.01
CA TRP A 241 0.01 -17.08 -43.14
C TRP A 241 0.66 -16.34 -44.31
N SER A 242 -0.01 -16.37 -45.46
CA SER A 242 0.41 -15.62 -46.64
C SER A 242 -0.79 -14.93 -47.30
N THR A 243 -0.48 -13.93 -48.11
CA THR A 243 -1.43 -13.08 -48.83
C THR A 243 -0.81 -12.65 -50.16
N GLY A 244 -1.65 -12.32 -51.13
CA GLY A 244 -1.21 -11.94 -52.47
C GLY A 244 -0.74 -13.15 -53.29
N GLY A 245 -0.21 -12.86 -54.48
CA GLY A 245 0.13 -13.89 -55.46
C GLY A 245 -1.08 -14.33 -56.30
N PHE A 246 -0.80 -14.92 -57.46
CA PHE A 246 -1.79 -15.23 -58.49
C PHE A 246 -3.00 -16.02 -57.92
N PRO A 247 -4.25 -15.58 -58.19
CA PRO A 247 -4.66 -14.55 -59.14
C PRO A 247 -4.69 -13.08 -58.63
N ASN A 248 -4.25 -12.80 -57.40
CA ASN A 248 -4.20 -11.44 -56.85
C ASN A 248 -3.01 -10.65 -57.43
N PRO A 249 -3.22 -9.42 -57.95
CA PRO A 249 -2.14 -8.59 -58.50
C PRO A 249 -1.11 -8.12 -57.46
N ASN A 250 -1.43 -8.18 -56.17
CA ASN A 250 -0.50 -7.80 -55.10
C ASN A 250 0.65 -8.83 -54.97
N PRO A 251 1.89 -8.37 -54.71
CA PRO A 251 3.02 -9.26 -54.45
C PRO A 251 2.69 -10.24 -53.33
N LYS A 252 3.16 -11.48 -53.46
CA LYS A 252 3.01 -12.46 -52.39
C LYS A 252 3.80 -12.00 -51.16
N ARG A 253 3.12 -11.91 -50.02
CA ARG A 253 3.67 -11.59 -48.70
C ARG A 253 3.43 -12.73 -47.73
N TYR A 254 4.38 -12.92 -46.83
CA TYR A 254 4.33 -13.92 -45.78
C TYR A 254 4.40 -13.24 -44.41
N PHE A 255 3.63 -13.75 -43.46
CA PHE A 255 3.61 -13.28 -42.09
C PHE A 255 3.96 -14.47 -41.21
N LYS A 256 5.03 -14.35 -40.43
CA LYS A 256 5.51 -15.35 -39.49
C LYS A 256 5.54 -14.75 -38.10
N ILE A 257 4.41 -14.85 -37.40
CA ILE A 257 4.30 -14.42 -36.01
C ILE A 257 4.93 -15.49 -35.12
N THR A 258 5.90 -15.06 -34.32
CA THR A 258 6.65 -15.91 -33.40
C THR A 258 6.28 -15.62 -31.96
N ASP A 259 6.51 -16.60 -31.07
CA ASP A 259 6.45 -16.42 -29.63
C ASP A 259 7.42 -15.29 -29.21
N SER A 260 6.99 -14.51 -28.20
CA SER A 260 7.70 -13.32 -27.74
C SER A 260 8.65 -13.59 -26.56
N MET A 261 8.68 -14.79 -25.99
CA MET A 261 9.31 -15.07 -24.68
C MET A 261 10.79 -14.74 -24.65
N ALA A 262 11.54 -15.13 -25.70
CA ALA A 262 12.97 -14.85 -25.80
C ALA A 262 13.26 -13.34 -25.90
N TRP A 263 12.49 -12.63 -26.73
CA TRP A 263 12.60 -11.18 -26.87
C TRP A 263 12.17 -10.47 -25.57
N PHE A 264 11.09 -10.93 -24.95
CA PHE A 264 10.53 -10.41 -23.71
C PHE A 264 11.53 -10.49 -22.56
N ALA A 265 12.20 -11.63 -22.39
CA ALA A 265 13.29 -11.78 -21.42
C ALA A 265 14.41 -10.76 -21.64
N GLY A 266 14.78 -10.50 -22.90
CA GLY A 266 15.74 -9.46 -23.26
C GLY A 266 15.25 -8.05 -22.91
N ALA A 267 14.02 -7.71 -23.29
CA ALA A 267 13.41 -6.40 -23.00
C ALA A 267 13.32 -6.12 -21.49
N LEU A 268 12.95 -7.13 -20.71
CA LEU A 268 12.93 -7.07 -19.25
C LEU A 268 14.32 -6.81 -18.66
N ALA A 269 15.33 -7.57 -19.11
CA ALA A 269 16.70 -7.41 -18.67
C ALA A 269 17.24 -6.01 -19.01
N ASP A 270 16.91 -5.49 -20.19
CA ASP A 270 17.31 -4.16 -20.65
C ASP A 270 16.67 -3.04 -19.81
N ALA A 271 15.36 -3.12 -19.58
CA ALA A 271 14.64 -2.18 -18.72
C ALA A 271 15.20 -2.16 -17.29
N ARG A 272 15.56 -3.34 -16.77
CA ARG A 272 16.25 -3.47 -15.49
C ARG A 272 17.63 -2.84 -15.46
N ARG A 273 18.45 -3.04 -16.49
CA ARG A 273 19.76 -2.38 -16.57
C ARG A 273 19.63 -0.86 -16.58
N ARG A 274 18.50 -0.32 -17.05
CA ARG A 274 18.16 1.12 -17.01
C ARG A 274 17.42 1.56 -15.73
N ASN A 275 17.24 0.67 -14.75
CA ASN A 275 16.57 0.93 -13.48
C ASN A 275 15.15 1.53 -13.65
N GLN A 276 14.39 1.00 -14.62
CA GLN A 276 13.02 1.42 -14.87
C GLN A 276 12.00 0.58 -14.09
N ILE A 277 10.86 1.19 -13.77
CA ILE A 277 9.67 0.46 -13.35
C ILE A 277 9.09 -0.26 -14.58
N ILE A 278 8.81 -1.56 -14.47
CA ILE A 278 8.38 -2.36 -15.61
C ILE A 278 6.89 -2.67 -15.49
N ILE A 279 6.15 -2.38 -16.56
CA ILE A 279 4.75 -2.74 -16.75
C ILE A 279 4.62 -3.54 -18.03
N VAL A 280 3.87 -4.62 -17.94
CA VAL A 280 3.60 -5.51 -19.08
C VAL A 280 2.16 -5.36 -19.50
N ASN A 281 1.96 -5.28 -20.81
CA ASN A 281 0.67 -5.15 -21.46
C ASN A 281 0.46 -6.35 -22.38
N MET A 282 -0.76 -6.89 -22.41
CA MET A 282 -1.18 -7.95 -23.32
C MET A 282 -2.70 -7.86 -23.51
N HIS A 283 -3.26 -8.62 -24.44
CA HIS A 283 -4.70 -8.70 -24.62
C HIS A 283 -5.30 -9.82 -23.75
N LYS A 284 -4.76 -11.04 -23.80
CA LYS A 284 -5.22 -12.20 -23.04
C LYS A 284 -4.33 -12.52 -21.85
N ASP A 285 -4.89 -12.54 -20.66
CA ASP A 285 -4.20 -13.02 -19.46
C ASP A 285 -4.47 -14.49 -19.12
N TRP A 286 -5.26 -15.22 -19.91
CA TRP A 286 -5.53 -16.66 -19.75
C TRP A 286 -5.71 -17.35 -21.13
N ASP A 287 -5.83 -18.69 -21.13
CA ASP A 287 -6.00 -19.52 -22.35
C ASP A 287 -4.95 -19.26 -23.44
N TRP A 288 -3.68 -19.28 -23.02
CA TRP A 288 -2.54 -19.11 -23.92
C TRP A 288 -2.29 -20.38 -24.73
N GLN A 289 -1.75 -20.23 -25.94
CA GLN A 289 -1.42 -21.38 -26.80
C GLN A 289 -0.53 -22.41 -26.09
N ARG A 290 0.41 -21.92 -25.24
CA ARG A 290 1.25 -22.77 -24.41
C ARG A 290 1.04 -22.46 -22.92
N SER A 291 0.88 -23.51 -22.12
CA SER A 291 0.61 -23.42 -20.67
C SER A 291 1.86 -23.08 -19.84
N ILE A 292 2.48 -21.92 -20.10
CA ILE A 292 3.67 -21.42 -19.36
C ILE A 292 3.39 -20.27 -18.39
N ARG A 293 2.15 -19.78 -18.38
CA ARG A 293 1.72 -18.59 -17.63
C ARG A 293 2.14 -18.64 -16.17
N SER A 294 1.96 -19.79 -15.51
CA SER A 294 2.28 -20.02 -14.11
C SER A 294 3.72 -20.50 -13.86
N THR A 295 4.54 -20.64 -14.90
CA THR A 295 5.92 -21.17 -14.80
C THR A 295 6.92 -20.19 -15.39
N GLU A 296 7.29 -20.34 -16.66
CA GLU A 296 8.33 -19.58 -17.36
C GLU A 296 8.02 -18.07 -17.38
N PHE A 297 6.77 -17.71 -17.67
CA PHE A 297 6.37 -16.31 -17.71
C PHE A 297 6.32 -15.69 -16.31
N ALA A 298 5.71 -16.39 -15.36
CA ALA A 298 5.70 -16.02 -13.94
C ALA A 298 7.13 -15.79 -13.39
N ASP A 299 8.06 -16.68 -13.76
CA ASP A 299 9.48 -16.56 -13.39
C ASP A 299 10.07 -15.27 -13.96
N LEU A 300 9.86 -14.97 -15.24
CA LEU A 300 10.33 -13.71 -15.83
C LEU A 300 9.76 -12.48 -15.14
N LEU A 301 8.47 -12.50 -14.76
CA LEU A 301 7.85 -11.39 -14.04
C LEU A 301 8.49 -11.14 -12.66
N ILE A 302 8.71 -12.20 -11.88
CA ILE A 302 9.34 -12.13 -10.56
C ILE A 302 10.80 -11.72 -10.71
N GLU A 303 11.53 -12.48 -11.53
CA GLU A 303 12.95 -12.31 -11.77
C GLU A 303 13.25 -10.92 -12.27
N ASN A 304 12.33 -10.28 -13.00
CA ASN A 304 12.51 -8.93 -13.52
C ASN A 304 11.74 -7.83 -12.76
N GLY A 305 11.07 -8.15 -11.66
CA GLY A 305 10.48 -7.15 -10.76
C GLY A 305 9.38 -6.35 -11.45
N VAL A 306 8.62 -7.03 -12.31
CA VAL A 306 7.47 -6.45 -12.99
C VAL A 306 6.47 -5.99 -11.93
N SER A 307 6.01 -4.75 -12.07
CA SER A 307 5.18 -4.07 -11.07
C SER A 307 3.69 -4.27 -11.30
N ALA A 308 3.25 -4.40 -12.55
CA ALA A 308 1.86 -4.68 -12.91
C ALA A 308 1.76 -5.30 -14.31
N VAL A 309 0.70 -6.08 -14.52
CA VAL A 309 0.26 -6.55 -15.83
C VAL A 309 -1.10 -5.91 -16.15
N PHE A 310 -1.25 -5.36 -17.35
CA PHE A 310 -2.53 -4.89 -17.87
C PHE A 310 -2.97 -5.78 -19.04
N ALA A 311 -4.22 -6.26 -18.96
CA ALA A 311 -4.84 -7.16 -19.92
C ALA A 311 -6.15 -6.58 -20.49
N GLY A 312 -6.63 -7.12 -21.60
CA GLY A 312 -7.90 -6.76 -22.26
C GLY A 312 -8.88 -7.92 -22.27
N HIS A 313 -9.51 -8.18 -23.43
CA HIS A 313 -10.28 -9.39 -23.78
C HIS A 313 -11.63 -9.58 -23.05
N ILE A 314 -11.71 -9.23 -21.77
CA ILE A 314 -12.90 -9.46 -20.94
C ILE A 314 -13.70 -8.17 -20.77
N HIS A 315 -14.73 -8.00 -21.59
CA HIS A 315 -15.49 -6.74 -21.69
C HIS A 315 -16.37 -6.44 -20.47
N GLN A 316 -16.71 -7.47 -19.69
CA GLN A 316 -17.60 -7.37 -18.53
C GLN A 316 -16.94 -6.70 -17.32
N MET A 317 -15.61 -6.79 -17.24
CA MET A 317 -14.85 -6.47 -16.05
C MET A 317 -13.79 -5.40 -16.36
N VAL A 318 -13.51 -4.57 -15.36
CA VAL A 318 -12.48 -3.54 -15.41
C VAL A 318 -11.88 -3.40 -14.01
N GLY A 319 -10.58 -3.17 -13.93
CA GLY A 319 -9.86 -3.08 -12.65
C GLY A 319 -9.12 -4.37 -12.29
N PHE A 320 -8.89 -4.60 -11.01
CA PHE A 320 -8.07 -5.73 -10.55
C PHE A 320 -8.76 -7.07 -10.81
N ALA A 321 -8.05 -7.97 -11.47
CA ALA A 321 -8.53 -9.30 -11.83
C ALA A 321 -7.81 -10.42 -11.07
N GLY A 322 -6.82 -10.08 -10.24
CA GLY A 322 -6.06 -11.04 -9.45
C GLY A 322 -4.57 -10.79 -9.54
N THR A 323 -3.77 -11.83 -9.30
CA THR A 323 -2.31 -11.75 -9.41
C THR A 323 -1.74 -12.87 -10.26
N MET A 324 -0.59 -12.61 -10.86
CA MET A 324 0.25 -13.60 -11.53
C MET A 324 1.61 -13.60 -10.84
N ALA A 325 1.89 -14.65 -10.06
CA ALA A 325 3.13 -14.77 -9.29
C ALA A 325 3.36 -13.55 -8.35
N GLY A 326 2.29 -13.09 -7.70
CA GLY A 326 2.26 -11.90 -6.86
C GLY A 326 2.35 -10.55 -7.60
N VAL A 327 2.41 -10.53 -8.95
CA VAL A 327 2.23 -9.29 -9.73
C VAL A 327 0.74 -9.03 -9.90
N PRO A 328 0.22 -7.83 -9.56
CA PRO A 328 -1.18 -7.50 -9.80
C PRO A 328 -1.49 -7.46 -11.30
N VAL A 329 -2.61 -8.09 -11.68
CA VAL A 329 -3.17 -8.10 -13.03
C VAL A 329 -4.41 -7.24 -13.06
N TYR A 330 -4.49 -6.32 -14.02
CA TYR A 330 -5.63 -5.42 -14.20
C TYR A 330 -6.25 -5.59 -15.58
N LEU A 331 -7.57 -5.73 -15.64
CA LEU A 331 -8.33 -5.66 -16.88
C LEU A 331 -8.56 -4.19 -17.24
N SER A 332 -8.07 -3.82 -18.41
CA SER A 332 -7.97 -2.44 -18.90
C SER A 332 -9.32 -1.81 -19.17
N GLY A 333 -10.38 -2.62 -19.31
CA GLY A 333 -11.72 -2.19 -19.67
C GLY A 333 -11.86 -1.96 -21.19
N GLY A 334 -13.01 -2.37 -21.72
CA GLY A 334 -13.36 -2.17 -23.13
C GLY A 334 -13.86 -0.75 -23.40
N LEU A 335 -13.31 -0.10 -24.43
CA LEU A 335 -13.79 1.21 -24.89
C LEU A 335 -15.23 1.14 -25.40
N GLN A 336 -15.56 0.06 -26.11
CA GLN A 336 -16.92 -0.28 -26.53
C GLN A 336 -17.84 -0.53 -25.32
N ALA A 337 -17.25 -0.96 -24.21
CA ALA A 337 -17.89 -1.25 -22.95
C ALA A 337 -17.83 -0.07 -21.98
N HIS A 338 -17.73 1.17 -22.47
CA HIS A 338 -17.76 2.39 -21.64
C HIS A 338 -16.73 2.44 -20.50
N SER A 339 -15.63 1.70 -20.60
CA SER A 339 -14.74 1.47 -19.47
C SER A 339 -13.27 1.62 -19.84
N TYR A 340 -12.46 2.10 -18.89
CA TYR A 340 -11.00 2.18 -19.00
C TYR A 340 -10.35 2.31 -17.62
N LEU A 341 -9.02 2.27 -17.55
CA LEU A 341 -8.24 2.52 -16.34
C LEU A 341 -7.44 3.82 -16.41
N LYS A 342 -7.40 4.53 -15.28
CA LYS A 342 -6.42 5.58 -15.00
C LYS A 342 -5.34 5.01 -14.08
N ALA A 343 -4.09 5.16 -14.47
CA ALA A 343 -2.92 4.74 -13.71
C ALA A 343 -2.07 5.95 -13.36
N LEU A 344 -2.11 6.37 -12.09
CA LEU A 344 -1.34 7.51 -11.59
C LEU A 344 -0.10 7.00 -10.86
N PHE A 345 1.07 7.34 -11.39
CA PHE A 345 2.36 7.17 -10.74
C PHE A 345 2.68 8.40 -9.92
N ASP A 346 2.94 8.20 -8.63
CA ASP A 346 3.53 9.21 -7.76
C ASP A 346 4.98 8.81 -7.46
N TRP A 347 5.93 9.55 -8.03
CA TRP A 347 7.36 9.26 -7.92
C TRP A 347 7.96 9.69 -6.57
N ASN A 348 7.28 10.56 -5.81
CA ASN A 348 7.75 10.96 -4.48
C ASN A 348 7.51 9.84 -3.46
N THR A 349 6.33 9.21 -3.56
CA THR A 349 5.93 8.11 -2.68
C THR A 349 6.19 6.73 -3.29
N MET A 350 6.58 6.69 -4.57
CA MET A 350 6.75 5.47 -5.36
C MET A 350 5.50 4.57 -5.25
N LYS A 351 4.35 5.13 -5.61
CA LYS A 351 3.04 4.45 -5.61
C LYS A 351 2.40 4.49 -6.99
N LEU A 352 1.76 3.40 -7.36
CA LEU A 352 0.89 3.29 -8.53
C LEU A 352 -0.54 3.17 -8.04
N THR A 353 -1.35 4.17 -8.35
CA THR A 353 -2.78 4.13 -8.11
C THR A 353 -3.51 3.78 -9.40
N VAL A 354 -4.26 2.68 -9.39
CA VAL A 354 -5.08 2.25 -10.53
C VAL A 354 -6.55 2.49 -10.18
N GLN A 355 -7.20 3.33 -10.99
CA GLN A 355 -8.61 3.68 -10.84
C GLN A 355 -9.40 3.21 -12.07
N PRO A 356 -10.37 2.29 -11.90
CA PRO A 356 -11.32 1.98 -12.96
C PRO A 356 -12.29 3.13 -13.18
N VAL A 357 -12.63 3.35 -14.45
CA VAL A 357 -13.62 4.34 -14.89
C VAL A 357 -14.71 3.63 -15.68
N LEU A 358 -15.97 3.83 -15.27
CA LEU A 358 -17.18 3.34 -15.94
C LEU A 358 -18.03 4.55 -16.34
N LYS A 359 -18.23 4.77 -17.64
CA LYS A 359 -18.96 5.93 -18.19
C LYS A 359 -20.46 5.70 -18.33
N ASP A 360 -20.90 4.47 -18.15
CA ASP A 360 -22.29 4.01 -18.11
C ASP A 360 -22.85 3.96 -16.67
N GLN A 361 -22.05 4.27 -15.65
CA GLN A 361 -22.46 4.26 -14.23
C GLN A 361 -22.22 5.59 -13.52
N ALA A 362 -23.13 5.93 -12.60
CA ALA A 362 -23.02 7.13 -11.76
C ALA A 362 -21.94 6.98 -10.68
N ALA A 363 -21.85 5.81 -10.06
CA ALA A 363 -20.80 5.48 -9.10
C ALA A 363 -19.60 4.85 -9.82
N GLN A 364 -18.40 5.32 -9.50
CA GLN A 364 -17.16 4.73 -10.00
C GLN A 364 -16.72 3.61 -9.06
N PRO A 365 -16.13 2.50 -9.57
CA PRO A 365 -15.62 1.45 -8.71
C PRO A 365 -14.45 1.94 -7.84
N ALA A 366 -14.17 1.21 -6.77
CA ALA A 366 -13.14 1.56 -5.81
C ALA A 366 -11.76 1.74 -6.47
N MET A 367 -11.04 2.76 -6.01
CA MET A 367 -9.66 3.01 -6.38
C MET A 367 -8.74 2.00 -5.68
N LEU A 368 -7.79 1.44 -6.43
CA LEU A 368 -6.80 0.51 -5.89
C LEU A 368 -5.43 1.16 -5.86
N ILE A 369 -4.75 1.05 -4.72
CA ILE A 369 -3.43 1.63 -4.50
C ILE A 369 -2.42 0.50 -4.38
N THR A 370 -1.49 0.45 -5.32
CA THR A 370 -0.37 -0.49 -5.32
C THR A 370 0.90 0.25 -4.93
N ASN A 371 1.52 -0.17 -3.83
CA ASN A 371 2.82 0.35 -3.43
C ASN A 371 3.90 -0.22 -4.36
N LEU A 372 4.62 0.64 -5.10
CA LEU A 372 5.67 0.22 -6.02
C LEU A 372 6.97 -0.12 -5.27
N ILE A 373 7.23 0.51 -4.12
CA ILE A 373 8.39 0.18 -3.27
C ILE A 373 8.36 -1.30 -2.82
N SER A 374 7.18 -1.88 -2.64
CA SER A 374 6.99 -3.28 -2.23
C SER A 374 6.60 -4.23 -3.37
N SER A 375 6.52 -3.78 -4.62
CA SER A 375 6.21 -4.64 -5.78
C SER A 375 7.31 -4.60 -6.86
N GLY A 376 8.10 -3.52 -6.88
CA GLY A 376 9.16 -3.26 -7.85
C GLY A 376 10.52 -2.88 -7.24
N ASN A 377 10.78 -3.13 -5.95
CA ASN A 377 12.17 -3.13 -5.45
C ASN A 377 12.81 -4.50 -5.76
N PRO A 378 13.64 -4.63 -6.82
CA PRO A 378 14.27 -5.89 -7.20
C PRO A 378 15.31 -6.40 -6.19
N GLN A 379 15.61 -5.61 -5.14
CA GLN A 379 16.50 -6.05 -4.06
C GLN A 379 15.78 -6.80 -2.94
N GLY A 380 14.44 -6.75 -2.90
CA GLY A 380 13.66 -7.54 -1.97
C GLY A 380 13.74 -9.02 -2.31
N LEU A 381 14.03 -9.84 -1.30
CA LEU A 381 13.94 -11.29 -1.42
C LEU A 381 12.48 -11.66 -1.80
N THR A 382 12.32 -12.49 -2.83
CA THR A 382 11.01 -13.05 -3.22
C THR A 382 11.05 -14.56 -3.14
N VAL A 383 10.01 -15.18 -2.60
CA VAL A 383 9.95 -16.63 -2.38
C VAL A 383 8.64 -17.17 -2.92
N ARG A 384 8.70 -18.09 -3.88
CA ARG A 384 7.53 -18.84 -4.39
C ARG A 384 7.48 -20.21 -3.73
N LEU A 385 6.34 -20.55 -3.14
CA LEU A 385 6.15 -21.79 -2.38
C LEU A 385 5.27 -22.76 -3.18
N SER A 386 5.67 -24.04 -3.21
CA SER A 386 5.00 -25.08 -4.00
C SER A 386 4.76 -26.34 -3.17
N ALA A 387 3.62 -27.02 -3.43
CA ALA A 387 3.22 -28.23 -2.70
C ALA A 387 3.95 -29.50 -3.18
N SER A 388 4.69 -29.43 -4.29
CA SER A 388 5.61 -30.46 -4.78
C SER A 388 6.42 -29.88 -5.93
N ALA A 389 7.49 -30.57 -6.33
CA ALA A 389 8.36 -30.18 -7.46
C ALA A 389 7.60 -29.96 -8.78
N ASN A 390 6.39 -30.53 -8.92
CA ASN A 390 5.53 -30.43 -10.11
C ASN A 390 4.11 -29.87 -9.82
N ALA A 391 3.83 -29.39 -8.61
CA ALA A 391 2.49 -28.90 -8.25
C ALA A 391 2.29 -27.42 -8.60
N SER A 392 1.01 -27.03 -8.71
CA SER A 392 0.59 -25.64 -8.78
C SER A 392 1.15 -24.83 -7.61
N GLU A 393 1.65 -23.63 -7.92
CA GLU A 393 2.05 -22.60 -6.94
C GLU A 393 1.01 -22.49 -5.81
N ILE A 394 1.48 -22.56 -4.56
CA ILE A 394 0.64 -22.28 -3.38
C ILE A 394 0.50 -20.76 -3.25
N CYS A 395 1.62 -20.05 -3.27
CA CYS A 395 1.68 -18.60 -3.16
C CYS A 395 3.08 -18.06 -3.53
N THR A 396 3.16 -16.74 -3.78
CA THR A 396 4.42 -15.99 -3.93
C THR A 396 4.49 -14.86 -2.90
N LEU A 397 5.59 -14.84 -2.15
CA LEU A 397 5.89 -13.85 -1.12
C LEU A 397 6.93 -12.86 -1.65
N ARG A 398 6.58 -11.57 -1.74
CA ARG A 398 7.47 -10.51 -2.25
C ARG A 398 7.95 -9.61 -1.13
N ASN A 399 9.18 -9.12 -1.24
CA ASN A 399 9.80 -8.23 -0.25
C ASN A 399 9.74 -8.80 1.16
N VAL A 400 10.10 -10.08 1.27
CA VAL A 400 10.21 -10.76 2.56
C VAL A 400 11.11 -9.91 3.45
N ALA A 401 10.52 -9.35 4.51
CA ALA A 401 11.23 -8.48 5.43
C ALA A 401 12.38 -9.24 6.10
N GLU A 402 13.36 -8.51 6.63
CA GLU A 402 14.44 -9.14 7.40
C GLU A 402 13.87 -9.84 8.66
N GLU A 403 12.71 -9.39 9.16
CA GLU A 403 12.05 -9.96 10.33
C GLU A 403 11.29 -11.28 10.05
N TYR A 404 11.05 -12.01 11.14
CA TYR A 404 10.32 -13.28 11.14
C TYR A 404 8.85 -13.07 10.75
N GLN A 405 8.37 -13.81 9.74
CA GLN A 405 6.97 -13.76 9.30
C GLN A 405 6.36 -15.16 9.29
N LEU A 406 5.16 -15.29 9.86
CA LEU A 406 4.35 -16.51 9.77
C LEU A 406 3.82 -16.66 8.34
N ILE A 407 4.08 -17.80 7.71
CA ILE A 407 3.62 -18.15 6.35
C ILE A 407 2.09 -18.15 6.28
N LYS A 408 1.44 -18.51 7.38
CA LYS A 408 -0.02 -18.48 7.55
C LYS A 408 -0.60 -17.06 7.45
N ASP A 409 0.06 -16.09 8.09
CA ASP A 409 -0.38 -14.69 8.10
C ASP A 409 -0.24 -14.02 6.71
N MET A 410 0.49 -14.67 5.79
CA MET A 410 0.70 -14.23 4.41
C MET A 410 -0.25 -14.90 3.41
N GLY A 411 -1.27 -15.63 3.88
CA GLY A 411 -2.30 -16.24 3.02
C GLY A 411 -1.88 -17.55 2.32
N CYS A 412 -0.76 -18.14 2.74
CA CYS A 412 -0.24 -19.40 2.22
C CYS A 412 -0.71 -20.59 3.09
N ASP A 413 -2.01 -20.84 3.15
CA ASP A 413 -2.57 -21.97 3.92
C ASP A 413 -2.41 -23.29 3.15
N SER A 414 -1.22 -23.89 3.22
CA SER A 414 -1.00 -25.29 2.84
C SER A 414 -0.27 -26.03 3.95
N PRO A 415 -0.81 -27.16 4.43
CA PRO A 415 -0.10 -28.01 5.38
C PRO A 415 1.15 -28.68 4.77
N TYR A 416 1.33 -28.64 3.44
CA TYR A 416 2.42 -29.32 2.75
C TYR A 416 3.15 -28.35 1.81
N ILE A 417 4.26 -27.77 2.29
CA ILE A 417 5.19 -26.99 1.47
C ILE A 417 6.43 -27.84 1.29
N HIS A 418 6.68 -28.29 0.06
CA HIS A 418 7.80 -29.15 -0.26
C HIS A 418 8.99 -28.36 -0.80
N ASP A 419 8.71 -27.42 -1.68
CA ASP A 419 9.73 -26.69 -2.44
C ASP A 419 9.50 -25.19 -2.32
N ALA A 420 10.61 -24.47 -2.17
CA ALA A 420 10.65 -23.01 -2.26
C ALA A 420 11.56 -22.59 -3.41
N VAL A 421 11.10 -21.72 -4.30
CA VAL A 421 11.95 -21.04 -5.27
C VAL A 421 12.24 -19.66 -4.72
N ILE A 422 13.51 -19.40 -4.41
CA ILE A 422 13.97 -18.14 -3.87
C ILE A 422 14.59 -17.32 -5.00
N TYR A 423 14.11 -16.09 -5.14
CA TYR A 423 14.55 -15.12 -6.15
C TYR A 423 15.32 -13.97 -5.50
N ASN A 424 16.24 -13.40 -6.26
CA ASN A 424 17.06 -12.24 -5.87
C ASN A 424 17.90 -12.47 -4.59
N MET A 425 18.34 -13.70 -4.33
CA MET A 425 19.27 -13.99 -3.24
C MET A 425 20.52 -13.13 -3.41
N GLN A 426 21.00 -12.52 -2.31
CA GLN A 426 22.20 -11.69 -2.29
C GLN A 426 23.29 -12.31 -1.41
N PRO A 427 24.58 -12.07 -1.71
CA PRO A 427 25.67 -12.42 -0.82
C PRO A 427 25.46 -11.90 0.59
N GLY A 428 25.72 -12.74 1.60
CA GLY A 428 25.55 -12.42 3.02
C GLY A 428 24.13 -12.53 3.56
N LYS A 429 23.12 -12.82 2.72
CA LYS A 429 21.75 -13.06 3.18
C LYS A 429 21.55 -14.52 3.58
N THR A 430 20.65 -14.75 4.53
CA THR A 430 20.21 -16.09 4.94
C THR A 430 18.70 -16.14 4.92
N VAL A 431 18.14 -17.22 4.38
CA VAL A 431 16.70 -17.48 4.35
C VAL A 431 16.46 -18.75 5.14
N CYS A 432 15.66 -18.65 6.20
CA CYS A 432 15.30 -19.76 7.06
C CYS A 432 13.82 -20.08 6.93
N PHE A 433 13.51 -21.36 6.87
CA PHE A 433 12.15 -21.91 6.95
C PHE A 433 12.06 -22.70 8.26
N GLN A 434 11.01 -22.49 9.04
CA GLN A 434 10.79 -23.18 10.30
C GLN A 434 9.45 -23.91 10.29
N ASP A 435 9.38 -25.05 10.97
CA ASP A 435 8.11 -25.75 11.15
C ASP A 435 7.20 -25.07 12.18
N GLY A 436 5.94 -25.48 12.23
CA GLY A 436 4.96 -24.93 13.18
C GLY A 436 5.29 -25.19 14.65
N THR A 437 6.28 -26.02 14.93
CA THR A 437 6.75 -26.32 16.29
C THR A 437 7.97 -25.49 16.69
N GLY A 438 8.61 -24.80 15.74
CA GLY A 438 9.88 -24.09 15.92
C GLY A 438 11.07 -25.02 16.21
N LYS A 439 10.88 -26.36 16.13
CA LYS A 439 11.91 -27.34 16.50
C LYS A 439 12.81 -27.72 15.34
N THR A 440 12.28 -27.70 14.13
CA THR A 440 13.09 -27.91 12.92
C THR A 440 13.14 -26.62 12.12
N GLU A 441 14.35 -26.23 11.76
CA GLU A 441 14.58 -25.14 10.81
C GLU A 441 15.48 -25.63 9.68
N ARG A 442 15.29 -25.03 8.51
CA ARG A 442 16.17 -25.20 7.38
C ARG A 442 16.57 -23.83 6.86
N CYS A 443 17.87 -23.57 6.86
CA CYS A 443 18.41 -22.27 6.49
C CYS A 443 19.36 -22.39 5.30
N PHE A 444 19.20 -21.47 4.36
CA PHE A 444 20.02 -21.32 3.17
C PHE A 444 20.72 -19.98 3.24
N SER A 445 22.05 -19.99 3.27
CA SER A 445 22.85 -18.77 3.35
C SER A 445 23.69 -18.62 2.10
N SER A 446 23.74 -17.41 1.56
CA SER A 446 24.63 -17.07 0.45
C SER A 446 25.93 -16.51 0.99
N THR A 447 27.06 -17.10 0.59
CA THR A 447 28.39 -16.51 0.81
C THR A 447 28.76 -15.61 -0.35
N THR A 448 28.61 -16.10 -1.58
CA THR A 448 28.95 -15.37 -2.82
C THR A 448 27.86 -15.46 -3.88
N PHE A 449 26.83 -16.29 -3.67
CA PHE A 449 25.79 -16.53 -4.65
C PHE A 449 24.87 -15.31 -4.79
N ARG A 450 24.59 -14.95 -6.05
CA ARG A 450 23.56 -13.97 -6.40
C ARG A 450 22.62 -14.59 -7.43
N GLY A 451 21.32 -14.60 -7.14
CA GLY A 451 20.33 -15.01 -8.14
C GLY A 451 19.22 -15.89 -7.57
N ARG A 452 18.70 -16.76 -8.43
CA ARG A 452 17.59 -17.67 -8.17
C ARG A 452 18.07 -19.07 -7.85
N PHE A 453 17.47 -19.72 -6.87
CA PHE A 453 17.66 -21.16 -6.63
C PHE A 453 16.40 -21.83 -6.10
N SER A 454 16.29 -23.13 -6.31
CA SER A 454 15.23 -23.96 -5.74
C SER A 454 15.76 -24.65 -4.48
N ALA A 455 14.98 -24.59 -3.41
CA ALA A 455 15.24 -25.18 -2.12
C ALA A 455 14.23 -26.30 -1.86
N ASP A 456 14.71 -27.53 -1.80
CA ASP A 456 13.96 -28.66 -1.25
C ASP A 456 13.91 -28.51 0.28
N LEU A 457 12.70 -28.39 0.83
CA LEU A 457 12.48 -28.24 2.27
C LEU A 457 12.37 -29.59 3.00
N THR A 458 12.19 -30.69 2.27
CA THR A 458 11.85 -32.01 2.81
C THR A 458 13.00 -33.02 2.78
N GLY A 459 13.91 -32.94 1.81
CA GLY A 459 15.02 -33.91 1.66
C GLY A 459 16.14 -33.73 2.69
N SER A 460 16.88 -34.77 3.06
CA SER A 460 17.97 -34.65 4.05
C SER A 460 19.24 -33.94 3.56
N ASN A 461 19.38 -33.71 2.24
CA ASN A 461 20.58 -33.10 1.66
C ASN A 461 20.26 -32.27 0.40
N PRO A 462 19.72 -31.05 0.54
CA PRO A 462 19.35 -30.24 -0.60
C PRO A 462 20.60 -29.80 -1.37
N GLN A 463 20.60 -30.04 -2.69
CA GLN A 463 21.64 -29.52 -3.58
C GLN A 463 21.47 -28.01 -3.69
N VAL A 464 22.49 -27.25 -3.32
CA VAL A 464 22.51 -25.78 -3.44
C VAL A 464 23.58 -25.34 -4.43
N PRO A 465 23.38 -24.24 -5.18
CA PRO A 465 24.38 -23.72 -6.11
C PRO A 465 25.72 -23.37 -5.45
N ALA A 466 26.79 -23.29 -6.24
CA ALA A 466 28.08 -22.80 -5.74
C ALA A 466 27.94 -21.39 -5.13
N GLY A 467 28.53 -21.20 -3.95
CA GLY A 467 28.38 -19.95 -3.18
C GLY A 467 27.14 -19.90 -2.28
N MET A 468 26.36 -20.97 -2.22
CA MET A 468 25.32 -21.20 -1.20
C MET A 468 25.77 -22.28 -0.22
N GLN A 469 25.26 -22.20 1.00
CA GLN A 469 25.46 -23.20 2.05
C GLN A 469 24.14 -23.47 2.77
N VAL A 470 23.93 -24.73 3.14
CA VAL A 470 22.86 -25.14 4.03
C VAL A 470 23.39 -24.98 5.46
N VAL A 471 22.82 -24.02 6.21
CA VAL A 471 23.31 -23.66 7.56
C VAL A 471 22.60 -24.47 8.65
N SER A 472 21.40 -24.98 8.35
CA SER A 472 20.64 -25.87 9.22
C SER A 472 19.92 -26.94 8.38
N VAL A 473 19.96 -28.18 8.85
CA VAL A 473 19.49 -29.39 8.13
C VAL A 473 18.26 -30.05 8.77
N GLY A 474 17.45 -29.29 9.51
CA GLY A 474 16.15 -29.79 9.95
C GLY A 474 15.34 -30.29 8.74
N SER A 475 14.80 -31.52 8.83
CA SER A 475 13.82 -32.01 7.85
C SER A 475 12.49 -31.36 8.16
N LEU A 476 12.05 -30.42 7.33
CA LEU A 476 10.76 -29.78 7.52
C LEU A 476 9.72 -30.67 6.86
N SER A 477 8.83 -31.29 7.64
CA SER A 477 7.64 -31.90 7.05
C SER A 477 6.63 -30.81 6.65
N ASN A 478 6.52 -29.73 7.45
CA ASN A 478 5.58 -28.62 7.25
C ASN A 478 6.24 -27.28 7.63
N ALA A 479 6.64 -26.44 6.66
CA ALA A 479 7.12 -25.09 6.95
C ALA A 479 5.96 -24.14 7.30
N VAL A 480 6.08 -23.37 8.38
CA VAL A 480 5.02 -22.48 8.92
C VAL A 480 5.52 -21.04 9.08
N SER A 481 6.83 -20.79 9.05
CA SER A 481 7.39 -19.44 9.14
C SER A 481 8.67 -19.30 8.30
N MET A 482 9.00 -18.05 7.97
CA MET A 482 10.20 -17.70 7.22
C MET A 482 10.86 -16.43 7.77
N SER A 483 12.20 -16.33 7.69
CA SER A 483 12.96 -15.11 7.97
C SER A 483 14.10 -14.94 6.97
N ALA A 484 14.36 -13.68 6.59
CA ALA A 484 15.45 -13.28 5.68
C ALA A 484 16.50 -12.42 6.41
N THR A 485 17.12 -12.91 7.48
CA THR A 485 18.06 -12.12 8.30
C THR A 485 19.53 -12.35 7.97
N PRO A 486 20.39 -11.33 8.15
CA PRO A 486 21.80 -11.55 8.48
C PRO A 486 21.86 -12.02 9.95
N ARG A 487 22.34 -13.25 10.20
CA ARG A 487 22.53 -13.89 11.54
C ARG A 487 21.85 -13.12 12.69
N LEU A 488 20.59 -13.44 12.99
CA LEU A 488 19.88 -12.87 14.15
C LEU A 488 20.78 -12.91 15.38
N ARG A 489 20.97 -11.76 16.03
CA ARG A 489 21.53 -11.74 17.39
C ARG A 489 20.57 -12.55 18.25
N SER A 490 21.07 -13.61 18.86
CA SER A 490 20.30 -14.47 19.75
C SER A 490 20.90 -14.37 21.13
N ILE A 491 20.06 -14.20 22.14
CA ILE A 491 20.48 -14.34 23.53
C ILE A 491 20.37 -15.80 23.94
N ASN A 492 21.33 -16.29 24.72
CA ASN A 492 21.23 -17.61 25.32
C ASN A 492 20.62 -17.49 26.72
N ILE A 493 19.56 -18.24 27.00
CA ILE A 493 18.90 -18.24 28.30
C ILE A 493 19.20 -19.56 28.97
N VAL A 494 19.92 -19.49 30.09
CA VAL A 494 20.19 -20.63 30.96
C VAL A 494 19.35 -20.49 32.22
N LEU A 495 18.43 -21.43 32.45
CA LEU A 495 17.61 -21.50 33.65
C LEU A 495 18.23 -22.50 34.63
N PHE A 496 18.16 -22.19 35.92
CA PHE A 496 18.69 -23.02 36.99
C PHE A 496 17.59 -23.37 37.99
N ALA A 497 17.57 -24.62 38.44
CA ALA A 497 16.56 -25.13 39.36
C ALA A 497 16.68 -24.56 40.80
N GLN A 498 17.82 -23.97 41.15
CA GLN A 498 18.07 -23.32 42.45
C GLN A 498 18.53 -21.87 42.27
N GLU A 499 18.51 -21.09 43.35
CA GLU A 499 19.04 -19.73 43.35
C GLU A 499 20.56 -19.71 43.18
N SER A 500 21.10 -18.55 42.82
CA SER A 500 22.53 -18.30 42.60
C SER A 500 23.20 -19.12 41.50
N GLU A 501 22.44 -19.60 40.52
CA GLU A 501 22.89 -20.40 39.36
C GLU A 501 23.34 -21.83 39.73
N TRP A 502 22.60 -22.49 40.62
CA TRP A 502 22.89 -23.85 41.09
C TRP A 502 21.80 -24.87 40.70
N GLY A 503 22.16 -26.15 40.75
CA GLY A 503 21.25 -27.27 40.47
C GLY A 503 21.10 -27.59 38.99
N ASP A 504 20.06 -28.35 38.64
CA ASP A 504 19.76 -28.73 37.26
C ASP A 504 19.63 -27.48 36.38
N THR A 505 20.12 -27.58 35.15
CA THR A 505 20.06 -26.48 34.18
C THR A 505 19.22 -26.84 32.97
N CYS A 506 18.65 -25.81 32.36
CA CYS A 506 18.13 -25.91 31.00
C CYS A 506 18.48 -24.69 30.18
N GLU A 507 18.85 -24.91 28.92
CA GLU A 507 19.34 -23.89 28.02
C GLU A 507 18.54 -23.85 26.71
N PHE A 508 18.19 -22.63 26.29
CA PHE A 508 17.60 -22.38 24.98
C PHE A 508 18.01 -21.01 24.46
N ARG A 509 18.06 -20.88 23.13
CA ARG A 509 18.34 -19.62 22.46
C ARG A 509 17.06 -18.92 22.09
N LEU A 510 17.06 -17.60 22.23
CA LEU A 510 15.96 -16.74 21.85
C LEU A 510 16.49 -15.66 20.90
N ALA A 511 15.89 -15.55 19.72
CA ALA A 511 16.28 -14.56 18.73
C ALA A 511 15.76 -13.16 19.10
N ALA A 512 16.49 -12.11 18.75
CA ALA A 512 16.01 -10.73 18.87
C ALA A 512 14.69 -10.55 18.12
N GLY A 513 13.69 -9.98 18.80
CA GLY A 513 12.33 -9.83 18.29
C GLY A 513 11.42 -11.05 18.53
N ALA A 514 11.92 -12.13 19.14
CA ALA A 514 11.10 -13.30 19.41
C ALA A 514 9.91 -12.94 20.33
N PRO A 515 8.67 -13.25 19.91
CA PRO A 515 7.50 -13.04 20.74
C PRO A 515 7.55 -13.96 21.98
N ARG A 516 6.54 -13.82 22.84
CA ARG A 516 6.39 -14.57 24.08
C ARG A 516 6.42 -16.09 23.83
N THR A 517 7.58 -16.70 24.11
CA THR A 517 7.89 -18.11 23.89
C THR A 517 7.63 -18.87 25.17
N ARG A 518 6.65 -19.78 25.19
CA ARG A 518 6.34 -20.57 26.38
C ARG A 518 7.42 -21.62 26.61
N LEU A 519 7.86 -21.80 27.85
CA LEU A 519 8.91 -22.76 28.19
C LEU A 519 8.52 -24.21 27.85
N ARG A 520 7.23 -24.55 27.95
CA ARG A 520 6.71 -25.87 27.53
C ARG A 520 6.91 -26.17 26.05
N ASP A 521 7.07 -25.13 25.24
CA ASP A 521 7.28 -25.22 23.79
C ASP A 521 8.79 -25.19 23.45
N THR A 522 9.67 -25.05 24.45
CA THR A 522 11.14 -25.10 24.26
C THR A 522 11.74 -26.42 24.76
N ARG A 523 13.07 -26.52 24.66
CA ARG A 523 13.86 -27.63 25.25
C ARG A 523 13.78 -27.66 26.78
N CYS A 524 13.20 -26.63 27.40
CA CYS A 524 13.01 -26.47 28.84
C CYS A 524 11.60 -26.79 29.32
N SER A 525 10.87 -27.64 28.59
CA SER A 525 9.65 -28.26 29.10
C SER A 525 9.95 -29.01 30.40
N GLY A 526 9.21 -28.72 31.46
CA GLY A 526 9.42 -29.25 32.81
C GLY A 526 10.24 -28.34 33.75
N PHE A 527 10.79 -27.22 33.25
CA PHE A 527 11.46 -26.20 34.07
C PHE A 527 10.52 -25.09 34.57
N GLU A 528 9.24 -25.13 34.18
CA GLU A 528 8.28 -24.06 34.44
C GLU A 528 8.04 -23.83 35.93
N SER A 529 8.12 -24.90 36.73
CA SER A 529 7.97 -24.83 38.19
C SER A 529 9.31 -24.88 38.94
N LYS A 530 10.42 -25.11 38.23
CA LYS A 530 11.75 -25.33 38.82
C LYS A 530 12.65 -24.10 38.73
N ALA A 531 12.49 -23.26 37.71
CA ALA A 531 13.37 -22.13 37.48
C ALA A 531 13.38 -21.16 38.70
N ALA A 532 14.53 -21.06 39.37
CA ALA A 532 14.74 -20.22 40.54
C ALA A 532 15.79 -19.12 40.29
N SER A 533 16.71 -19.32 39.36
CA SER A 533 17.63 -18.30 38.85
C SER A 533 17.84 -18.45 37.34
N ALA A 534 18.42 -17.44 36.70
CA ALA A 534 18.67 -17.45 35.26
C ALA A 534 19.98 -16.73 34.90
N ARG A 535 20.58 -17.09 33.77
CA ARG A 535 21.68 -16.35 33.14
C ARG A 535 21.28 -16.00 31.71
N LEU A 536 21.42 -14.73 31.36
CA LEU A 536 21.15 -14.19 30.03
C LEU A 536 22.49 -13.91 29.36
N GLU A 537 22.96 -14.80 28.49
CA GLU A 537 24.29 -14.69 27.87
C GLU A 537 24.23 -13.95 26.54
N GLY A 538 25.12 -12.98 26.36
CA GLY A 538 25.16 -12.13 25.17
C GLY A 538 24.10 -11.02 25.16
N PHE A 539 23.77 -10.46 26.34
CA PHE A 539 22.92 -9.28 26.45
C PHE A 539 23.59 -8.09 25.76
N THR A 540 22.87 -7.36 24.92
CA THR A 540 23.42 -6.19 24.21
C THR A 540 22.66 -4.91 24.51
N PRO A 541 23.33 -3.74 24.41
CA PRO A 541 22.70 -2.46 24.68
C PRO A 541 21.44 -2.20 23.83
N GLY A 542 20.36 -1.79 24.49
CA GLY A 542 19.08 -1.46 23.85
C GLY A 542 18.09 -2.63 23.65
N GLU A 543 18.46 -3.87 23.98
CA GLU A 543 17.56 -5.01 23.95
C GLU A 543 16.75 -5.16 25.25
N SER A 544 15.58 -5.82 25.18
CA SER A 544 14.74 -6.12 26.34
C SER A 544 14.37 -7.61 26.40
N ILE A 545 14.58 -8.23 27.56
CA ILE A 545 14.25 -9.64 27.85
C ILE A 545 13.18 -9.70 28.94
N CYS A 546 12.02 -10.27 28.67
CA CYS A 546 10.95 -10.41 29.65
C CYS A 546 10.74 -11.86 30.07
N LEU A 547 10.80 -12.10 31.37
CA LEU A 547 10.54 -13.35 32.06
C LEU A 547 9.13 -13.33 32.65
N GLN A 548 8.22 -14.14 32.12
CA GLN A 548 6.86 -14.28 32.63
C GLN A 548 6.78 -15.39 33.65
N GLY A 549 6.20 -15.14 34.82
CA GLY A 549 5.91 -16.18 35.80
C GLY A 549 4.66 -16.98 35.45
N THR A 550 4.39 -18.02 36.22
CA THR A 550 3.18 -18.86 36.07
C THR A 550 1.90 -18.17 36.53
N GLN A 551 2.00 -17.08 37.31
CA GLN A 551 0.86 -16.23 37.66
C GLN A 551 0.61 -15.20 36.55
N ALA A 552 -0.67 -15.00 36.20
CA ALA A 552 -1.11 -14.24 35.02
C ALA A 552 -0.60 -12.78 34.95
N ASP A 553 -0.17 -12.21 36.08
CA ASP A 553 0.32 -10.83 36.17
C ASP A 553 1.80 -10.71 36.56
N SER A 554 2.49 -11.82 36.82
CA SER A 554 3.92 -11.80 37.18
C SER A 554 4.80 -11.74 35.94
N GLU A 555 5.47 -10.61 35.70
CA GLU A 555 6.42 -10.41 34.61
C GLU A 555 7.61 -9.62 35.13
N ARG A 556 8.83 -9.98 34.73
CA ARG A 556 10.03 -9.18 34.94
C ARG A 556 10.76 -8.95 33.63
N CYS A 557 10.97 -7.70 33.26
CA CYS A 557 11.69 -7.36 32.04
C CYS A 557 13.02 -6.73 32.38
N TYR A 558 14.08 -7.11 31.67
CA TYR A 558 15.45 -6.63 31.83
C TYR A 558 15.87 -5.93 30.56
N TRP A 559 16.44 -4.73 30.65
CA TRP A 559 16.99 -3.98 29.51
C TRP A 559 18.18 -3.13 29.99
N GLY A 560 18.97 -2.60 29.06
CA GLY A 560 19.84 -1.48 29.38
C GLY A 560 21.02 -1.27 28.45
N ASP A 561 22.05 -0.60 28.95
CA ASP A 561 23.28 -0.24 28.21
C ASP A 561 24.43 -1.23 28.48
N HIS A 562 24.13 -2.32 29.18
CA HIS A 562 25.10 -3.37 29.47
C HIS A 562 25.36 -4.24 28.23
N GLU A 563 26.64 -4.55 28.01
CA GLU A 563 27.08 -5.54 27.03
C GLU A 563 27.78 -6.68 27.77
N GLY A 564 27.26 -7.90 27.65
CA GLY A 564 27.79 -9.09 28.33
C GLY A 564 26.71 -9.97 28.96
N ASP A 565 27.11 -10.82 29.90
CA ASP A 565 26.21 -11.77 30.53
C ASP A 565 25.51 -11.17 31.75
N VAL A 566 24.19 -11.34 31.83
CA VAL A 566 23.38 -10.87 32.96
C VAL A 566 23.02 -12.04 33.86
N HIS A 567 23.53 -12.00 35.09
CA HIS A 567 23.37 -13.03 36.10
C HIS A 567 22.18 -12.72 37.02
N LEU A 568 21.06 -13.41 36.82
CA LEU A 568 19.84 -13.27 37.62
C LEU A 568 19.84 -14.30 38.75
N ARG A 569 20.61 -14.00 39.80
CA ARG A 569 20.82 -14.91 40.95
C ARG A 569 19.53 -15.33 41.67
N THR A 570 18.43 -14.62 41.50
CA THR A 570 17.12 -15.02 42.00
C THR A 570 16.03 -14.46 41.09
N LEU A 571 15.01 -15.28 40.80
CA LEU A 571 13.76 -14.85 40.17
C LEU A 571 12.70 -14.42 41.20
N SER A 572 12.88 -14.82 42.46
CA SER A 572 11.95 -14.55 43.56
C SER A 572 12.23 -13.19 44.24
N GLY A 573 13.50 -12.80 44.39
CA GLY A 573 13.92 -11.56 45.08
C GLY A 573 14.22 -10.38 44.15
N MET A 574 14.77 -9.29 44.70
CA MET A 574 15.40 -8.24 43.88
C MET A 574 16.76 -8.76 43.38
N PRO A 575 16.98 -8.85 42.06
CA PRO A 575 18.25 -9.32 41.53
C PRO A 575 19.33 -8.25 41.74
N ASN A 576 20.54 -8.68 42.09
CA ASN A 576 21.71 -7.80 42.03
C ASN A 576 22.16 -7.72 40.57
N LEU A 577 21.89 -6.60 39.91
CA LEU A 577 22.10 -6.43 38.47
C LEU A 577 23.46 -5.80 38.15
N PRO A 578 24.10 -6.16 37.02
CA PRO A 578 25.27 -5.45 36.53
C PRO A 578 24.98 -3.96 36.31
N LYS A 579 26.01 -3.12 36.43
CA LYS A 579 25.89 -1.69 36.12
C LYS A 579 25.41 -1.54 34.67
N GLY A 580 24.34 -0.76 34.47
CA GLY A 580 23.73 -0.53 33.17
C GLY A 580 22.64 -1.53 32.79
N VAL A 581 22.28 -2.48 33.66
CA VAL A 581 21.06 -3.31 33.51
C VAL A 581 20.01 -2.81 34.48
N TRP A 582 18.81 -2.60 33.95
CA TRP A 582 17.62 -2.22 34.70
C TRP A 582 16.55 -3.28 34.54
N TYR A 583 15.55 -3.27 35.42
CA TYR A 583 14.40 -4.15 35.28
C TYR A 583 13.08 -3.50 35.69
N ASP A 584 12.00 -3.96 35.07
CA ASP A 584 10.60 -3.62 35.35
C ASP A 584 9.96 -4.87 35.94
N HIS A 585 8.99 -4.69 36.83
CA HIS A 585 8.18 -5.81 37.29
C HIS A 585 6.70 -5.45 37.24
N LYS A 586 5.91 -6.36 36.69
CA LYS A 586 4.47 -6.38 36.83
C LYS A 586 4.12 -7.51 37.80
N GLY A 587 3.24 -7.24 38.75
CA GLY A 587 2.76 -8.22 39.72
C GLY A 587 3.76 -8.62 40.81
N GLY A 588 3.50 -9.77 41.44
CA GLY A 588 4.31 -10.35 42.51
C GLY A 588 5.60 -11.02 42.02
N PRO A 589 6.46 -11.48 42.94
CA PRO A 589 7.71 -12.14 42.60
C PRO A 589 7.49 -13.43 41.80
N LEU A 590 8.46 -13.84 40.96
CA LEU A 590 8.40 -15.06 40.14
C LEU A 590 8.63 -16.33 40.99
N THR A 591 7.92 -16.44 42.12
CA THR A 591 8.11 -17.44 43.18
C THR A 591 7.58 -18.84 42.84
N ARG A 592 6.74 -18.96 41.81
CA ARG A 592 6.13 -20.23 41.37
C ARG A 592 6.64 -20.67 40.00
N GLY A 593 7.84 -20.21 39.65
CA GLY A 593 8.52 -20.50 38.41
C GLY A 593 8.07 -19.65 37.22
N LEU A 594 8.49 -20.06 36.04
CA LEU A 594 8.52 -19.29 34.80
C LEU A 594 7.63 -19.95 33.74
N SER A 595 6.71 -19.22 33.10
CA SER A 595 5.82 -19.75 32.06
C SER A 595 6.34 -19.48 30.65
N SER A 596 6.94 -18.31 30.42
CA SER A 596 7.41 -17.90 29.09
C SER A 596 8.51 -16.86 29.16
N VAL A 597 9.28 -16.74 28.08
CA VAL A 597 10.29 -15.68 27.88
C VAL A 597 10.08 -14.98 26.54
N SER A 598 10.29 -13.67 26.47
CA SER A 598 10.31 -12.91 25.22
C SER A 598 11.58 -12.07 25.08
N HIS A 599 12.02 -11.85 23.86
CA HIS A 599 13.15 -10.98 23.51
C HIS A 599 12.64 -9.91 22.56
N THR A 600 12.32 -8.73 23.09
CA THR A 600 11.77 -7.64 22.29
C THR A 600 12.89 -6.69 21.88
N ALA A 601 13.02 -6.44 20.58
CA ALA A 601 13.90 -5.40 20.03
C ALA A 601 13.33 -3.97 20.24
N GLU A 602 12.08 -3.86 20.68
CA GLU A 602 11.48 -2.56 21.01
C GLU A 602 11.97 -2.04 22.36
N VAL A 603 12.73 -0.94 22.29
CA VAL A 603 12.98 -0.03 23.41
C VAL A 603 11.61 0.39 23.97
N ARG A 604 11.25 -0.06 25.17
CA ARG A 604 10.04 0.38 25.85
C ARG A 604 10.03 1.92 25.88
N LYS A 605 8.90 2.54 25.49
CA LYS A 605 8.64 3.99 25.54
C LYS A 605 8.49 4.50 26.99
N LYS A 606 9.30 4.02 27.92
CA LYS A 606 9.26 4.38 29.34
C LYS A 606 10.62 4.93 29.74
N MET A 607 10.63 6.12 30.33
CA MET A 607 11.81 6.66 31.01
C MET A 607 11.76 6.24 32.49
N TRP A 608 12.91 5.90 33.07
CA TRP A 608 12.98 5.57 34.49
C TRP A 608 13.58 6.72 35.27
N ILE A 609 12.96 7.03 36.40
CA ILE A 609 13.34 8.16 37.25
C ILE A 609 13.67 7.62 38.63
N ASN A 610 14.93 7.73 39.01
CA ASN A 610 15.42 7.45 40.35
C ASN A 610 15.44 8.75 41.16
N VAL A 611 14.83 8.74 42.32
CA VAL A 611 14.75 9.87 43.24
C VAL A 611 15.49 9.51 44.52
N TYR A 612 16.30 10.44 45.01
CA TYR A 612 17.16 10.25 46.18
C TYR A 612 16.83 11.28 47.26
N ASP A 613 16.88 10.85 48.52
CA ASP A 613 16.61 11.74 49.65
C ASP A 613 17.81 12.59 50.10
N LYS A 614 19.02 12.31 49.58
CA LYS A 614 20.22 13.17 49.75
C LYS A 614 20.80 13.66 48.41
N PRO A 615 21.57 14.77 48.42
CA PRO A 615 22.30 15.23 47.24
C PRO A 615 23.31 14.20 46.71
N ASN A 616 23.77 14.42 45.48
CA ASN A 616 24.76 13.62 44.75
C ASN A 616 24.38 12.15 44.55
N LEU A 617 23.09 11.87 44.36
CA LEU A 617 22.54 10.52 44.17
C LEU A 617 22.82 9.58 45.36
N GLN A 618 22.81 10.14 46.58
CA GLN A 618 23.08 9.40 47.82
C GLN A 618 21.82 9.23 48.67
N GLY A 619 21.90 8.36 49.68
CA GLY A 619 20.81 8.15 50.62
C GLY A 619 19.81 7.08 50.17
N ASN A 620 18.60 7.13 50.70
CA ASN A 620 17.54 6.21 50.27
C ASN A 620 17.14 6.57 48.84
N THR A 621 16.78 5.56 48.05
CA THR A 621 16.37 5.73 46.66
C THR A 621 15.00 5.11 46.41
N CYS A 622 14.27 5.69 45.47
CA CYS A 622 13.09 5.08 44.90
C CYS A 622 13.06 5.30 43.39
N ALA A 623 12.60 4.28 42.66
CA ALA A 623 12.53 4.27 41.22
C ALA A 623 11.08 4.06 40.74
N PHE A 624 10.71 4.74 39.66
CA PHE A 624 9.44 4.51 38.96
C PHE A 624 9.60 4.74 37.46
N ALA A 625 8.74 4.08 36.69
CA ALA A 625 8.66 4.22 35.25
C ALA A 625 7.66 5.32 34.87
N TYR A 626 7.98 6.08 33.83
CA TYR A 626 7.13 7.12 33.28
C TYR A 626 7.02 6.96 31.76
N ASP A 627 5.79 6.92 31.22
CA ASP A 627 5.55 6.74 29.79
C ASP A 627 5.95 8.00 28.99
N TYR A 628 6.63 7.79 27.87
CA TYR A 628 6.94 8.82 26.90
C TYR A 628 5.62 9.34 26.30
N ASN A 629 5.29 10.61 26.56
CA ASN A 629 3.99 11.26 26.29
C ASN A 629 2.88 11.00 27.33
N GLY A 630 3.22 10.51 28.53
CA GLY A 630 2.27 10.38 29.63
C GLY A 630 1.68 11.73 30.07
N ALA A 631 0.51 11.68 30.72
CA ALA A 631 -0.04 12.83 31.45
C ALA A 631 0.85 13.19 32.66
N ASN A 632 0.50 14.25 33.38
CA ASN A 632 1.20 14.60 34.61
C ASN A 632 1.09 13.45 35.63
N LEU A 633 2.22 12.97 36.15
CA LEU A 633 2.29 11.92 37.17
C LEU A 633 2.74 12.53 38.49
N GLU A 634 1.87 12.54 39.50
CA GLU A 634 2.29 12.93 40.84
C GLU A 634 3.16 11.83 41.46
N LEU A 635 4.18 12.23 42.22
CA LEU A 635 4.96 11.28 43.02
C LEU A 635 4.07 10.49 44.00
N SER A 636 2.97 11.09 44.46
CA SER A 636 1.92 10.48 45.27
C SER A 636 1.38 9.18 44.66
N ASP A 637 1.29 9.15 43.33
CA ASP A 637 0.65 8.09 42.55
C ASP A 637 1.66 7.02 42.09
N THR A 638 2.90 7.12 42.57
CA THR A 638 3.98 6.18 42.26
C THR A 638 4.37 5.35 43.47
N SER A 639 5.19 4.33 43.23
CA SER A 639 5.93 3.61 44.28
C SER A 639 6.76 4.54 45.18
N CYS A 640 7.01 5.78 44.76
CA CYS A 640 7.84 6.77 45.44
C CYS A 640 7.07 7.81 46.23
N ALA A 641 5.81 7.54 46.61
CA ALA A 641 4.99 8.45 47.40
C ALA A 641 5.68 8.92 48.70
N SER A 642 6.50 8.06 49.35
CA SER A 642 7.24 8.41 50.58
C SER A 642 8.40 9.40 50.37
N PHE A 643 8.80 9.62 49.11
CA PHE A 643 9.83 10.59 48.71
C PHE A 643 9.26 11.97 48.38
N ARG A 644 7.94 12.11 48.39
CA ARG A 644 7.27 13.41 48.32
C ARG A 644 7.83 14.30 49.44
N ASN A 645 8.34 15.47 49.07
CA ASN A 645 9.01 16.41 49.96
C ASN A 645 10.35 15.97 50.58
N LYS A 646 10.96 14.89 50.08
CA LYS A 646 12.29 14.43 50.53
C LYS A 646 13.31 14.34 49.39
N ALA A 647 12.85 14.36 48.14
CA ALA A 647 13.69 14.34 46.96
C ALA A 647 14.69 15.52 46.95
N THR A 648 15.99 15.24 46.97
CA THR A 648 17.07 16.24 46.89
C THR A 648 18.04 16.02 45.73
N SER A 649 18.07 14.83 45.13
CA SER A 649 18.71 14.58 43.83
C SER A 649 17.91 13.55 43.03
N LEU A 650 18.10 13.51 41.71
CA LEU A 650 17.42 12.53 40.84
C LEU A 650 18.27 12.13 39.65
N GLN A 651 17.95 10.98 39.07
CA GLN A 651 18.57 10.46 37.86
C GLN A 651 17.49 9.97 36.90
N VAL A 652 17.55 10.40 35.64
CA VAL A 652 16.64 10.01 34.55
C VAL A 652 17.40 9.13 33.57
N ALA A 653 16.96 7.88 33.44
CA ALA A 653 17.51 6.94 32.47
C ALA A 653 16.77 7.08 31.13
N TYR A 654 17.51 7.55 30.11
CA TYR A 654 17.14 7.60 28.69
C TYR A 654 15.92 8.46 28.32
N PHE A 655 16.14 9.50 27.50
CA PHE A 655 15.07 10.22 26.82
C PHE A 655 15.44 10.50 25.36
N SER A 656 14.58 10.14 24.40
CA SER A 656 14.84 10.30 22.96
C SER A 656 14.97 11.78 22.55
N SER A 657 15.58 12.02 21.38
CA SER A 657 15.96 13.35 20.90
C SER A 657 14.81 14.32 20.58
N GLY A 658 13.55 13.92 20.78
CA GLY A 658 12.36 14.73 20.51
C GLY A 658 11.48 15.04 21.72
N GLY A 659 11.79 14.50 22.92
CA GLY A 659 10.95 14.71 24.11
C GLY A 659 11.49 15.78 25.07
N SER A 660 10.59 16.32 25.89
CA SER A 660 10.94 17.13 27.07
C SER A 660 10.45 16.43 28.33
N VAL A 661 11.18 16.54 29.43
CA VAL A 661 10.76 16.02 30.75
C VAL A 661 10.67 17.19 31.70
N CYS A 662 9.47 17.49 32.17
CA CYS A 662 9.18 18.57 33.09
C CYS A 662 8.99 18.04 34.51
N LEU A 663 9.71 18.64 35.45
CA LEU A 663 9.59 18.37 36.88
C LEU A 663 8.78 19.50 37.49
N GLN A 664 7.82 19.22 38.37
CA GLN A 664 7.06 20.25 39.08
C GLN A 664 7.37 20.18 40.58
N GLY A 665 7.58 21.34 41.19
CA GLY A 665 7.87 21.51 42.61
C GLY A 665 6.60 21.73 43.40
N ALA A 666 6.69 21.65 44.71
CA ALA A 666 5.57 21.96 45.60
C ALA A 666 5.15 23.44 45.56
N ASP A 667 5.99 24.31 44.97
CA ASP A 667 5.73 25.73 44.73
C ASP A 667 5.06 26.00 43.37
N ASP A 668 4.57 24.95 42.69
CA ASP A 668 3.98 24.97 41.36
C ASP A 668 4.92 25.43 40.23
N GLN A 669 6.21 25.62 40.50
CA GLN A 669 7.17 25.90 39.44
C GLN A 669 7.49 24.62 38.66
N GLU A 670 7.67 24.77 37.35
CA GLU A 670 7.94 23.68 36.42
C GLU A 670 9.34 23.84 35.81
N TRP A 671 10.10 22.75 35.73
CA TRP A 671 11.44 22.68 35.16
C TRP A 671 11.48 21.65 34.06
N CYS A 672 11.47 22.11 32.81
CA CYS A 672 11.55 21.26 31.65
C CYS A 672 13.01 21.06 31.20
N LEU A 673 13.39 19.80 31.04
CA LEU A 673 14.62 19.34 30.40
C LEU A 673 14.31 19.05 28.94
N SER A 674 14.98 19.73 28.01
CA SER A 674 14.82 19.52 26.56
C SER A 674 16.17 19.40 25.86
N GLY A 675 16.27 18.49 24.87
CA GLY A 675 17.45 18.36 24.00
C GLY A 675 17.75 16.93 23.50
N PRO A 676 18.62 16.77 22.49
CA PRO A 676 19.04 15.46 22.00
C PRO A 676 20.05 14.80 22.94
N PHE A 677 19.55 14.05 23.92
CA PHE A 677 20.39 13.29 24.84
C PHE A 677 20.29 11.78 24.56
N ASN A 678 21.40 11.08 24.70
CA ASN A 678 21.44 9.63 24.61
C ASN A 678 22.28 9.12 25.79
N GLY A 679 21.63 8.56 26.81
CA GLY A 679 22.27 8.11 28.04
C GLY A 679 21.47 8.42 29.32
N THR A 680 22.16 8.40 30.47
CA THR A 680 21.59 8.72 31.79
C THR A 680 21.88 10.17 32.18
N PHE A 681 20.87 10.90 32.62
CA PHE A 681 20.99 12.29 33.06
C PHE A 681 20.85 12.37 34.59
N SER A 682 21.76 13.07 35.26
CA SER A 682 21.79 13.16 36.73
C SER A 682 21.68 14.60 37.19
N LEU A 683 20.76 14.87 38.11
CA LEU A 683 20.63 16.13 38.84
C LEU A 683 21.10 15.90 40.25
N ASN A 684 22.38 16.22 40.49
CA ASN A 684 23.06 15.97 41.76
C ASN A 684 22.54 16.85 42.91
N ASN A 685 21.89 17.97 42.62
CA ASN A 685 21.27 18.79 43.65
C ASN A 685 20.06 19.52 43.08
N LEU A 686 18.87 19.24 43.61
CA LEU A 686 17.64 19.93 43.24
C LEU A 686 17.62 21.35 43.86
N GLN A 687 18.33 21.59 44.95
CA GLN A 687 18.42 22.92 45.58
C GLN A 687 19.51 23.77 44.93
N GLY A 688 19.11 24.77 44.12
CA GLY A 688 20.03 25.81 43.61
C GLY A 688 20.58 25.59 42.20
N MET A 689 19.78 25.04 41.27
CA MET A 689 20.22 24.87 39.88
C MET A 689 20.49 26.22 39.19
N PRO A 690 21.65 26.40 38.52
CA PRO A 690 21.84 27.50 37.56
C PRO A 690 21.02 27.25 36.29
N ASN A 691 20.72 28.31 35.52
CA ASN A 691 19.93 28.27 34.27
C ASN A 691 20.47 27.31 33.17
N TRP A 692 21.65 26.72 33.37
CA TRP A 692 22.30 25.78 32.46
C TRP A 692 23.06 24.71 33.25
N VAL A 693 22.82 23.43 32.95
CA VAL A 693 23.63 22.31 33.46
C VAL A 693 24.23 21.54 32.29
N SER A 694 25.53 21.28 32.34
CA SER A 694 26.23 20.45 31.35
C SER A 694 26.02 18.97 31.68
N GLY A 695 25.50 18.18 30.74
CA GLY A 695 25.50 16.72 30.87
C GLY A 695 26.92 16.14 30.75
N GLU A 696 27.10 14.86 31.13
CA GLU A 696 28.40 14.15 31.11
C GLU A 696 29.11 14.13 29.74
N GLN A 697 28.40 14.48 28.64
CA GLN A 697 28.95 14.57 27.28
C GLN A 697 29.10 16.01 26.72
N GLY A 698 29.08 17.04 27.57
CA GLY A 698 29.33 18.42 27.13
C GLY A 698 28.21 19.07 26.30
N ARG A 699 27.04 18.43 26.21
CA ARG A 699 25.82 19.00 25.59
C ARG A 699 25.07 19.87 26.62
N LYS A 700 24.65 21.07 26.20
CA LYS A 700 23.89 22.01 27.03
C LYS A 700 22.41 21.63 27.04
N VAL A 701 21.83 21.47 28.23
CA VAL A 701 20.38 21.33 28.42
C VAL A 701 19.82 22.69 28.82
N GLU A 702 18.80 23.17 28.11
CA GLU A 702 18.10 24.42 28.44
C GLU A 702 17.14 24.16 29.59
N ILE A 703 17.28 24.91 30.70
CA ILE A 703 16.36 24.85 31.84
C ILE A 703 15.50 26.12 31.80
N LYS A 704 14.18 25.96 31.71
CA LYS A 704 13.22 27.07 31.80
C LYS A 704 12.60 27.08 33.21
N GLY A 705 13.12 27.89 34.13
CA GLY A 705 12.60 28.02 35.51
C GLY A 705 13.57 28.68 36.50
N GLY A 706 13.09 29.15 37.66
CA GLY A 706 13.92 29.66 38.77
C GLY A 706 14.54 28.53 39.62
N ALA A 707 15.09 28.82 40.79
CA ALA A 707 15.59 27.76 41.68
C ALA A 707 14.43 26.87 42.19
N LEU A 708 14.60 25.53 42.16
CA LEU A 708 13.74 24.53 42.80
C LEU A 708 13.75 24.75 44.32
N LEU A 709 12.88 25.61 44.83
CA LEU A 709 12.75 25.85 46.27
C LEU A 709 11.79 24.82 46.87
N ASN A 710 12.37 23.67 47.18
CA ASN A 710 11.80 22.53 47.91
C ASN A 710 10.80 21.67 47.14
N ASN A 711 11.05 20.35 47.24
CA ASN A 711 10.07 19.26 47.10
C ASN A 711 9.55 18.99 45.68
N LEU A 712 10.12 17.97 45.01
CA LEU A 712 9.55 17.40 43.80
C LEU A 712 8.13 16.87 44.10
N PHE A 713 7.16 17.30 43.29
CA PHE A 713 5.74 17.03 43.45
C PHE A 713 5.19 16.17 42.31
N SER A 714 5.44 16.55 41.05
CA SER A 714 4.97 15.80 39.87
C SER A 714 5.97 15.83 38.71
N ILE A 715 5.76 14.95 37.73
CA ILE A 715 6.58 14.83 36.51
C ILE A 715 5.65 14.74 35.29
N SER A 716 5.96 15.51 34.25
CA SER A 716 5.22 15.53 32.99
C SER A 716 6.16 15.43 31.79
N SER A 717 5.68 14.91 30.64
CA SER A 717 6.38 14.99 29.35
C SER A 717 5.81 16.05 28.41
N GLN A 718 4.84 16.84 28.90
CA GLN A 718 4.18 17.89 28.14
C GLN A 718 4.36 19.23 28.86
N ALA A 719 5.12 20.15 28.26
CA ALA A 719 5.16 21.52 28.74
C ALA A 719 3.73 22.09 28.80
N ARG A 720 3.28 22.56 29.98
CA ARG A 720 1.94 23.16 30.10
C ARG A 720 1.82 24.39 29.19
N LYS A 721 0.71 24.47 28.44
CA LYS A 721 0.39 25.56 27.52
C LYS A 721 0.33 26.91 28.25
N PRO A 722 0.88 28.01 27.70
CA PRO A 722 0.79 29.32 28.31
C PRO A 722 -0.66 29.81 28.41
N THR A 723 -0.96 30.51 29.51
CA THR A 723 -2.30 30.91 29.94
C THR A 723 -2.90 32.11 29.18
N ARG A 724 -2.18 32.68 28.19
CA ARG A 724 -2.69 33.78 27.34
C ARG A 724 -2.26 33.59 25.89
N PRO A 725 -3.15 33.84 24.91
CA PRO A 725 -2.76 33.80 23.51
C PRO A 725 -1.76 34.91 23.22
N GLU A 726 -0.74 34.62 22.43
CA GLU A 726 0.30 35.59 22.07
C GLU A 726 0.80 35.38 20.65
N ILE A 727 1.30 36.45 20.04
CA ILE A 727 2.01 36.41 18.76
C ILE A 727 3.47 36.76 18.99
N LEU A 728 4.37 35.92 18.49
CA LEU A 728 5.80 36.18 18.42
C LEU A 728 6.17 36.45 16.96
N LEU A 729 6.79 37.59 16.69
CA LEU A 729 7.29 37.98 15.36
C LEU A 729 8.80 37.81 15.31
N PHE A 730 9.33 37.21 14.23
CA PHE A 730 10.75 36.94 14.06
C PHE A 730 11.32 37.53 12.76
N GLU A 731 12.58 37.96 12.81
CA GLU A 731 13.41 38.24 11.64
C GLU A 731 14.18 36.98 11.22
N GLY A 732 13.99 36.54 9.97
CA GLY A 732 14.63 35.35 9.40
C GLY A 732 13.75 34.08 9.37
N GLU A 733 14.27 33.04 8.71
CA GLU A 733 13.60 31.73 8.52
C GLU A 733 13.75 30.76 9.70
N ARG A 734 14.51 31.13 10.74
CA ARG A 734 14.75 30.29 11.93
C ARG A 734 14.38 31.05 13.21
N VAL A 735 13.84 30.33 14.20
CA VAL A 735 13.53 30.83 15.56
C VAL A 735 14.84 31.04 16.36
N THR A 736 15.74 31.83 15.79
CA THR A 736 17.03 32.20 16.37
C THR A 736 17.26 33.65 16.01
N GLY A 737 16.72 34.57 16.82
CA GLY A 737 16.78 36.00 16.56
C GLY A 737 15.93 36.82 17.54
N VAL A 738 16.11 38.14 17.51
CA VAL A 738 15.31 39.09 18.29
C VAL A 738 13.84 38.91 17.92
N SER A 739 12.96 38.81 18.90
CA SER A 739 11.52 38.62 18.69
C SER A 739 10.73 39.77 19.29
N CYS A 740 9.69 40.26 18.59
CA CYS A 740 8.67 41.09 19.25
C CYS A 740 7.52 40.23 19.75
N ARG A 741 7.06 40.52 20.97
CA ARG A 741 6.01 39.78 21.66
C ARG A 741 4.76 40.65 21.79
N LEU A 742 3.65 40.16 21.26
CA LEU A 742 2.35 40.83 21.33
C LEU A 742 1.33 39.95 22.08
N PRO A 743 0.95 40.31 23.32
CA PRO A 743 -0.12 39.62 24.03
C PRO A 743 -1.47 39.92 23.39
N LEU A 744 -2.30 38.89 23.16
CA LEU A 744 -3.66 39.06 22.64
C LEU A 744 -4.67 39.18 23.79
N PRO A 745 -5.57 40.17 23.77
CA PRO A 745 -6.69 40.24 24.71
C PRO A 745 -7.62 39.03 24.55
N GLN A 746 -8.14 38.50 25.66
CA GLN A 746 -9.16 37.44 25.59
C GLN A 746 -10.41 37.95 24.86
N GLY A 747 -10.82 37.23 23.81
CA GLY A 747 -12.10 37.46 23.11
C GLY A 747 -12.08 38.43 21.94
N VAL A 748 -10.92 38.97 21.52
CA VAL A 748 -10.84 39.89 20.36
C VAL A 748 -10.29 39.18 19.13
N ALA A 749 -11.04 39.21 18.03
CA ALA A 749 -10.72 38.57 16.74
C ALA A 749 -9.88 39.43 15.78
N LEU A 750 -9.43 40.63 16.19
CA LEU A 750 -8.67 41.55 15.34
C LEU A 750 -7.67 42.37 16.18
N THR A 751 -6.38 42.30 15.90
CA THR A 751 -5.37 43.20 16.48
C THR A 751 -4.52 43.78 15.35
N ARG A 752 -4.53 45.12 15.21
CA ARG A 752 -3.64 45.82 14.26
C ARG A 752 -2.27 46.01 14.89
N LEU A 753 -1.22 45.79 14.11
CA LEU A 753 0.16 46.01 14.55
C LEU A 753 0.50 47.51 14.70
N SER A 754 -0.20 48.39 13.99
CA SER A 754 -0.05 49.84 14.08
C SER A 754 -0.50 50.34 15.46
N GLY A 755 0.39 50.99 16.22
CA GLY A 755 0.12 51.44 17.58
C GLY A 755 0.32 50.39 18.69
N SER A 756 0.94 49.25 18.38
CA SER A 756 1.30 48.21 19.37
C SER A 756 2.76 48.32 19.84
N PRO A 757 3.19 47.59 20.89
CA PRO A 757 4.61 47.49 21.24
C PRO A 757 5.50 46.92 20.12
N CYS A 758 4.89 46.32 19.09
CA CYS A 758 5.55 45.82 17.89
C CYS A 758 5.43 46.78 16.69
N ASP A 759 5.12 48.05 16.91
CA ASP A 759 5.11 49.04 15.82
C ASP A 759 6.49 49.13 15.15
N GLY A 760 6.52 49.13 13.82
CA GLY A 760 7.76 49.01 13.02
C GLY A 760 8.21 47.58 12.68
N TRP A 761 7.63 46.53 13.27
CA TRP A 761 7.92 45.13 12.87
C TRP A 761 7.21 44.68 11.60
N GLN A 762 6.26 45.48 11.11
CA GLN A 762 5.48 45.26 9.89
C GLN A 762 6.36 45.05 8.65
N ASN A 763 7.58 45.62 8.65
CA ASN A 763 8.53 45.57 7.53
C ASN A 763 9.72 44.62 7.77
N ARG A 764 9.75 43.96 8.93
CA ARG A 764 10.91 43.18 9.40
C ARG A 764 10.57 41.71 9.65
N ALA A 765 9.34 41.42 10.08
CA ALA A 765 8.92 40.06 10.38
C ALA A 765 8.78 39.22 9.10
N SER A 766 9.59 38.17 8.97
CA SER A 766 9.48 37.20 7.88
C SER A 766 8.71 35.94 8.30
N SER A 767 8.56 35.70 9.60
CA SER A 767 7.77 34.61 10.17
C SER A 767 7.07 35.04 11.46
N ALA A 768 5.98 34.35 11.81
CA ALA A 768 5.23 34.54 13.04
C ALA A 768 4.92 33.21 13.71
N TYR A 769 4.94 33.18 15.03
CA TYR A 769 4.43 32.06 15.82
C TYR A 769 3.24 32.55 16.64
N VAL A 770 2.09 31.94 16.43
CA VAL A 770 0.86 32.24 17.16
C VAL A 770 0.66 31.15 18.18
N ASN A 771 0.52 31.50 19.45
CA ASN A 771 0.34 30.54 20.53
C ASN A 771 -0.99 30.77 21.25
N GLY A 772 -1.64 29.69 21.69
CA GLY A 772 -2.79 29.76 22.60
C GLY A 772 -4.15 30.12 21.96
N LEU A 773 -4.35 29.90 20.66
CA LEU A 773 -5.68 30.06 20.05
C LEU A 773 -6.59 28.85 20.37
N ALA A 774 -7.82 29.14 20.77
CA ALA A 774 -8.87 28.12 20.89
C ALA A 774 -9.46 27.76 19.51
N PRO A 775 -10.02 26.54 19.33
CA PRO A 775 -10.72 26.18 18.10
C PRO A 775 -11.80 27.21 17.74
N GLY A 776 -11.79 27.70 16.49
CA GLY A 776 -12.71 28.72 15.98
C GLY A 776 -12.23 30.17 16.16
N GLN A 777 -11.13 30.43 16.87
CA GLN A 777 -10.57 31.78 16.97
C GLN A 777 -9.74 32.14 15.74
N THR A 778 -9.93 33.37 15.27
CA THR A 778 -9.25 33.94 14.11
C THR A 778 -8.26 35.01 14.54
N VAL A 779 -7.05 34.96 14.00
CA VAL A 779 -6.06 36.03 14.12
C VAL A 779 -5.79 36.62 12.75
N CYS A 780 -5.88 37.94 12.61
CA CYS A 780 -5.56 38.65 11.38
C CYS A 780 -4.26 39.43 11.55
N ILE A 781 -3.30 39.22 10.65
CA ILE A 781 -2.02 39.93 10.61
C ILE A 781 -2.04 40.83 9.36
N GLN A 782 -1.85 42.13 9.57
CA GLN A 782 -1.78 43.10 8.48
C GLN A 782 -0.32 43.32 8.07
N GLY A 783 0.04 42.82 6.88
CA GLY A 783 1.35 43.02 6.25
C GLY A 783 1.28 43.93 5.02
N HIS A 784 2.42 44.16 4.35
CA HIS A 784 2.52 45.10 3.23
C HIS A 784 1.66 44.70 2.01
N SER A 785 1.40 43.40 1.83
CA SER A 785 0.59 42.82 0.75
C SER A 785 -0.90 42.65 1.09
N GLY A 786 -1.36 43.16 2.24
CA GLY A 786 -2.76 43.04 2.70
C GLY A 786 -2.91 42.33 4.05
N GLU A 787 -4.15 42.30 4.56
CA GLU A 787 -4.54 41.59 5.78
C GLU A 787 -4.73 40.10 5.49
N ARG A 788 -4.13 39.23 6.31
CA ARG A 788 -4.32 37.78 6.24
C ARG A 788 -4.85 37.25 7.55
N CYS A 789 -5.94 36.51 7.50
CA CYS A 789 -6.61 35.95 8.66
C CYS A 789 -6.45 34.42 8.71
N PHE A 790 -6.11 33.91 9.89
CA PHE A 790 -5.88 32.50 10.14
C PHE A 790 -6.83 32.04 11.24
N THR A 791 -7.63 31.00 10.97
CA THR A 791 -8.55 30.41 11.95
C THR A 791 -8.02 29.05 12.38
N SER A 792 -7.86 28.85 13.69
CA SER A 792 -7.43 27.55 14.21
C SER A 792 -8.62 26.60 14.34
N ARG A 793 -8.51 25.36 13.84
CA ARG A 793 -9.48 24.27 14.10
C ARG A 793 -9.10 23.41 15.31
N GLN A 794 -7.93 23.64 15.91
CA GLN A 794 -7.41 22.85 17.04
C GLN A 794 -6.79 23.75 18.12
N THR A 795 -6.76 23.28 19.35
CA THR A 795 -6.20 24.02 20.49
C THR A 795 -4.68 23.92 20.51
N GLY A 796 -3.95 24.98 20.19
CA GLY A 796 -2.49 24.93 20.12
C GLY A 796 -1.85 26.17 19.48
N GLY A 797 -0.52 26.19 19.44
CA GLY A 797 0.23 27.18 18.67
C GLY A 797 0.56 26.68 17.27
N PHE A 798 0.67 27.58 16.31
CA PHE A 798 1.10 27.26 14.95
C PHE A 798 2.09 28.31 14.42
N ARG A 799 2.95 27.84 13.52
CA ARG A 799 3.98 28.65 12.87
C ARG A 799 3.48 29.10 11.50
N ILE A 800 3.76 30.35 11.16
CA ILE A 800 3.51 30.94 9.85
C ILE A 800 4.88 31.35 9.30
N ASP A 801 5.36 30.61 8.31
CA ASP A 801 6.57 30.94 7.59
C ASP A 801 6.25 31.76 6.34
N TYR A 802 7.07 32.78 6.06
CA TYR A 802 6.94 33.66 4.91
C TYR A 802 5.62 34.44 4.88
N LEU A 803 5.48 35.42 5.79
CA LEU A 803 4.32 36.35 5.81
C LEU A 803 4.05 37.05 4.45
N ASN A 804 5.04 37.08 3.55
CA ASN A 804 4.98 37.73 2.23
C ASN A 804 4.71 36.79 1.04
N LEU A 805 4.63 35.47 1.23
CA LEU A 805 4.31 34.48 0.17
C LEU A 805 3.12 33.61 0.61
N ALA A 806 2.52 32.80 -0.27
CA ALA A 806 1.43 31.89 0.12
C ALA A 806 2.00 30.80 1.06
N PRO A 807 1.69 30.80 2.38
CA PRO A 807 2.40 29.95 3.33
C PRO A 807 1.85 28.52 3.31
N ASP A 808 2.72 27.53 3.50
CA ASP A 808 2.32 26.16 3.83
C ASP A 808 1.69 26.16 5.24
N LEU A 809 0.41 25.82 5.33
CA LEU A 809 -0.33 25.82 6.59
C LEU A 809 -0.25 24.45 7.28
N PRO A 810 0.01 24.39 8.60
CA PRO A 810 -0.08 23.15 9.37
C PRO A 810 -1.49 22.54 9.34
N ALA A 811 -1.57 21.21 9.49
CA ALA A 811 -2.84 20.51 9.61
C ALA A 811 -3.70 21.11 10.74
N GLY A 812 -4.94 21.49 10.42
CA GLY A 812 -5.87 22.09 11.38
C GLY A 812 -5.87 23.63 11.42
N VAL A 813 -5.15 24.32 10.53
CA VAL A 813 -5.20 25.78 10.37
C VAL A 813 -5.77 26.11 8.99
N GLU A 814 -6.75 27.00 8.93
CA GLU A 814 -7.38 27.42 7.69
C GLU A 814 -7.12 28.91 7.45
N MET A 815 -6.64 29.26 6.25
CA MET A 815 -6.56 30.64 5.80
C MET A 815 -7.90 31.03 5.20
N VAL A 816 -8.60 31.94 5.87
CA VAL A 816 -9.92 32.38 5.42
C VAL A 816 -9.73 33.52 4.42
N ALA A 817 -9.81 33.21 3.13
CA ALA A 817 -10.12 34.22 2.13
C ALA A 817 -11.62 34.55 2.24
N ARG A 818 -11.99 35.82 2.35
CA ARG A 818 -13.42 36.19 2.45
C ARG A 818 -14.16 35.75 1.17
N GLY A 819 -15.07 34.78 1.31
CA GLY A 819 -16.05 34.41 0.28
C GLY A 819 -16.91 33.15 0.57
N PHE A 820 -17.93 33.28 1.43
CA PHE A 820 -19.15 32.43 1.62
C PHE A 820 -19.09 31.04 2.33
N PRO A 821 -20.17 30.57 3.02
CA PRO A 821 -20.12 29.65 4.17
C PRO A 821 -20.59 28.19 3.92
N ILE A 822 -20.20 27.25 4.82
CA ILE A 822 -20.66 25.84 4.88
C ILE A 822 -21.23 25.53 6.28
N THR A 823 -22.32 24.74 6.33
CA THR A 823 -23.07 24.26 7.52
C THR A 823 -22.76 22.78 7.89
N LYS A 824 -22.59 22.55 9.22
CA LYS A 824 -22.79 21.38 10.16
C LYS A 824 -23.47 20.06 9.68
N ASP A 825 -23.37 18.84 10.26
CA ASP A 825 -22.88 18.18 11.52
C ASP A 825 -22.78 16.62 11.27
N ILE A 826 -22.12 15.81 12.13
CA ILE A 826 -22.55 14.45 12.63
C ILE A 826 -21.56 13.85 13.69
N VAL A 827 -22.15 13.11 14.65
CA VAL A 827 -21.66 12.63 15.97
C VAL A 827 -21.36 11.11 16.00
N SER A 828 -20.49 10.67 16.93
CA SER A 828 -20.04 9.29 17.23
C SER A 828 -20.87 8.53 18.31
N LEU A 829 -20.86 7.19 18.32
CA LEU A 829 -21.18 6.32 19.47
C LEU A 829 -20.34 5.02 19.46
N ALA A 830 -19.93 4.55 20.65
CA ALA A 830 -19.00 3.43 20.89
C ALA A 830 -19.71 2.22 21.56
N ALA A 831 -19.20 1.00 21.37
CA ALA A 831 -19.65 -0.22 22.05
C ALA A 831 -18.48 -1.06 22.62
N ASN A 832 -18.81 -1.76 23.71
CA ASN A 832 -17.97 -2.37 24.75
C ASN A 832 -17.50 -3.81 24.38
N THR A 833 -16.36 -4.27 24.91
CA THR A 833 -15.75 -5.58 24.57
C THR A 833 -15.61 -6.53 25.78
N GLN A 834 -16.20 -7.72 25.68
CA GLN A 834 -15.82 -8.93 26.43
C GLN A 834 -15.89 -10.14 25.48
N ARG A 835 -14.84 -10.98 25.45
CA ARG A 835 -14.68 -12.14 24.53
C ARG A 835 -15.04 -13.47 25.23
N PRO A 836 -15.88 -14.34 24.64
CA PRO A 836 -15.99 -15.77 24.99
C PRO A 836 -14.94 -16.62 24.24
N GLY A 837 -14.67 -17.84 24.73
CA GLY A 837 -13.66 -18.78 24.23
C GLY A 837 -13.99 -19.44 22.87
N GLU A 838 -12.95 -19.84 22.13
CA GLU A 838 -13.00 -20.28 20.73
C GLU A 838 -13.71 -21.64 20.47
N GLU A 839 -14.14 -22.39 21.48
CA GLU A 839 -14.71 -23.74 21.32
C GLU A 839 -16.19 -23.77 20.85
N GLU A 840 -16.89 -22.64 20.83
CA GLU A 840 -18.31 -22.57 20.41
C GLU A 840 -18.54 -21.80 19.09
N ALA A 841 -17.49 -21.52 18.31
CA ALA A 841 -17.61 -20.67 17.12
C ALA A 841 -18.02 -21.43 15.85
N LEU A 842 -18.99 -20.87 15.11
CA LEU A 842 -19.49 -21.39 13.84
C LEU A 842 -18.56 -20.99 12.69
N GLN A 843 -18.15 -21.93 11.85
CA GLN A 843 -17.38 -21.62 10.64
C GLN A 843 -18.29 -21.50 9.42
N VAL A 844 -18.34 -20.33 8.81
CA VAL A 844 -19.15 -20.04 7.61
C VAL A 844 -18.23 -19.70 6.45
N THR A 845 -18.34 -20.42 5.33
CA THR A 845 -17.63 -20.07 4.09
C THR A 845 -18.64 -19.57 3.06
N LEU A 846 -18.48 -18.33 2.62
CA LEU A 846 -19.34 -17.71 1.61
C LEU A 846 -18.74 -17.87 0.20
N TYR A 847 -19.61 -18.05 -0.80
CA TYR A 847 -19.26 -18.19 -2.22
C TYR A 847 -20.11 -17.24 -3.08
N ASP A 848 -19.50 -16.75 -4.17
CA ASP A 848 -20.06 -15.80 -5.12
C ASP A 848 -20.99 -16.44 -6.19
N LEU A 849 -20.87 -17.75 -6.42
CA LEU A 849 -21.70 -18.51 -7.38
C LEU A 849 -22.61 -19.55 -6.70
N PRO A 850 -23.74 -19.96 -7.33
CA PRO A 850 -24.54 -21.08 -6.87
C PRO A 850 -23.78 -22.40 -7.03
N GLY A 851 -24.13 -23.41 -6.22
CA GLY A 851 -23.58 -24.77 -6.35
C GLY A 851 -22.18 -24.96 -5.75
N MET A 852 -21.70 -24.03 -4.91
CA MET A 852 -20.41 -24.13 -4.19
C MET A 852 -19.21 -24.41 -5.12
N ILE A 853 -19.22 -23.82 -6.32
CA ILE A 853 -18.19 -24.04 -7.34
C ILE A 853 -16.90 -23.33 -6.92
N ARG A 854 -15.75 -24.02 -7.05
CA ARG A 854 -14.42 -23.57 -6.60
C ARG A 854 -13.78 -22.51 -7.53
N LEU A 855 -14.45 -21.41 -7.81
CA LEU A 855 -13.86 -20.32 -8.61
C LEU A 855 -13.67 -19.08 -7.72
N ASN A 856 -12.44 -18.95 -7.23
CA ASN A 856 -11.72 -17.72 -6.87
C ASN A 856 -12.19 -16.76 -5.76
N ALA A 857 -13.34 -16.92 -5.11
CA ALA A 857 -13.65 -16.16 -3.88
C ALA A 857 -14.23 -17.05 -2.78
N LYS A 858 -13.41 -17.35 -1.76
CA LYS A 858 -13.86 -17.93 -0.48
C LYS A 858 -13.61 -16.90 0.61
N CYS A 859 -14.68 -16.49 1.31
CA CYS A 859 -14.56 -15.75 2.55
C CYS A 859 -14.89 -16.71 3.71
N PRO A 860 -13.87 -17.36 4.32
CA PRO A 860 -14.07 -18.11 5.55
C PRO A 860 -14.22 -17.15 6.73
N ILE A 861 -15.30 -17.31 7.48
CA ILE A 861 -15.66 -16.50 8.64
C ILE A 861 -15.80 -17.42 9.83
N VAL A 862 -15.21 -17.03 10.96
CA VAL A 862 -15.46 -17.65 12.26
C VAL A 862 -16.42 -16.73 13.01
N VAL A 863 -17.64 -17.23 13.26
CA VAL A 863 -18.74 -16.48 13.87
C VAL A 863 -18.91 -16.99 15.30
N PRO A 864 -18.44 -16.25 16.32
CA PRO A 864 -18.73 -16.59 17.70
C PRO A 864 -20.24 -16.39 18.01
N PRO A 865 -20.74 -16.92 19.14
CA PRO A 865 -22.11 -16.64 19.58
C PRO A 865 -22.35 -15.14 19.74
N GLY A 866 -23.33 -14.59 19.03
CA GLY A 866 -23.60 -13.15 19.00
C GLY A 866 -24.21 -12.66 17.68
N ILE A 867 -24.37 -11.33 17.59
CA ILE A 867 -24.74 -10.62 16.35
C ILE A 867 -23.46 -9.99 15.81
N HIS A 868 -23.12 -10.29 14.55
CA HIS A 868 -21.93 -9.77 13.91
C HIS A 868 -22.31 -9.07 12.61
N HIS A 869 -21.78 -7.86 12.42
CA HIS A 869 -21.88 -7.15 11.16
C HIS A 869 -20.84 -7.70 10.19
N MET A 870 -21.15 -7.70 8.90
CA MET A 870 -20.18 -8.15 7.88
C MET A 870 -18.89 -7.31 7.88
N SER A 871 -18.94 -6.05 8.33
CA SER A 871 -17.77 -5.18 8.53
C SER A 871 -16.79 -5.68 9.58
N ASP A 872 -17.22 -6.59 10.46
CA ASP A 872 -16.42 -7.07 11.59
C ASP A 872 -15.44 -8.18 11.16
N PHE A 873 -15.53 -8.66 9.91
CA PHE A 873 -14.73 -9.76 9.39
C PHE A 873 -13.72 -9.29 8.32
N PRO A 874 -12.48 -9.79 8.34
CA PRO A 874 -11.37 -9.31 7.50
C PRO A 874 -11.44 -9.74 6.02
N CYS A 875 -12.64 -10.01 5.50
CA CYS A 875 -12.81 -10.39 4.11
C CYS A 875 -12.77 -9.16 3.19
N ILE A 876 -11.81 -9.15 2.27
CA ILE A 876 -11.59 -8.11 1.25
C ILE A 876 -12.56 -8.31 0.08
N VAL A 877 -13.85 -8.34 0.38
CA VAL A 877 -14.90 -8.43 -0.63
C VAL A 877 -15.74 -7.17 -0.52
N ASP A 878 -15.94 -6.45 -1.62
CA ASP A 878 -16.92 -5.36 -1.66
C ASP A 878 -18.32 -5.96 -1.63
N TRP A 879 -18.88 -6.06 -0.41
CA TRP A 879 -20.16 -6.70 -0.13
C TRP A 879 -21.36 -6.01 -0.77
N SER A 880 -21.19 -4.77 -1.23
CA SER A 880 -22.21 -4.08 -2.02
C SER A 880 -22.36 -4.65 -3.44
N MET A 881 -21.34 -5.36 -3.94
CA MET A 881 -21.30 -5.88 -5.31
C MET A 881 -21.35 -7.41 -5.43
N VAL A 882 -21.01 -8.14 -4.37
CA VAL A 882 -21.05 -9.62 -4.40
C VAL A 882 -22.41 -10.11 -3.91
N ALA A 883 -23.25 -10.50 -4.87
CA ALA A 883 -24.40 -11.32 -4.57
C ALA A 883 -23.86 -12.66 -4.05
N THR A 884 -23.82 -12.83 -2.74
CA THR A 884 -23.40 -14.13 -2.18
C THR A 884 -24.50 -15.11 -2.56
N ARG A 885 -24.16 -16.16 -3.32
CA ARG A 885 -25.16 -17.08 -3.86
C ARG A 885 -25.18 -18.41 -3.16
N SER A 886 -24.08 -18.84 -2.54
CA SER A 886 -24.07 -20.07 -1.74
C SER A 886 -23.19 -19.94 -0.50
N MET A 887 -23.42 -20.81 0.49
CA MET A 887 -22.59 -20.87 1.69
C MET A 887 -22.41 -22.30 2.19
N LYS A 888 -21.32 -22.53 2.91
CA LYS A 888 -21.04 -23.77 3.65
C LYS A 888 -20.89 -23.45 5.12
N VAL A 889 -21.62 -24.14 5.96
CA VAL A 889 -21.60 -23.98 7.42
C VAL A 889 -20.94 -25.21 8.05
N LYS A 890 -20.05 -25.00 9.00
CA LYS A 890 -19.35 -26.04 9.78
C LYS A 890 -19.43 -25.68 11.28
N GLY A 891 -19.55 -26.71 12.12
CA GLY A 891 -19.64 -26.52 13.57
C GLY A 891 -21.00 -26.02 14.06
N PHE A 892 -22.08 -26.29 13.32
CA PHE A 892 -23.44 -25.98 13.78
C PHE A 892 -23.81 -26.95 14.90
N ALA A 893 -24.10 -26.41 16.08
CA ALA A 893 -24.44 -27.19 17.27
C ALA A 893 -25.95 -27.53 17.30
N SER A 894 -26.30 -28.67 17.91
CA SER A 894 -27.71 -29.04 18.17
C SER A 894 -28.39 -27.97 19.03
N GLY A 895 -29.59 -27.54 18.61
CA GLY A 895 -30.31 -26.42 19.26
C GLY A 895 -29.80 -25.03 18.83
N GLY A 896 -28.85 -24.98 17.90
CA GLY A 896 -28.36 -23.74 17.31
C GLY A 896 -29.42 -23.00 16.49
N VAL A 897 -29.31 -21.67 16.49
CA VAL A 897 -30.02 -20.76 15.60
C VAL A 897 -28.95 -19.99 14.82
N PHE A 898 -28.90 -20.21 13.51
CA PHE A 898 -28.03 -19.47 12.61
C PHE A 898 -28.87 -18.64 11.65
N GLY A 899 -28.71 -17.32 11.69
CA GLY A 899 -29.43 -16.37 10.88
C GLY A 899 -28.51 -15.60 9.96
N VAL A 900 -28.96 -15.39 8.72
CA VAL A 900 -28.37 -14.45 7.77
C VAL A 900 -29.40 -13.35 7.54
N LEU A 901 -29.00 -12.10 7.79
CA LEU A 901 -29.81 -10.90 7.56
C LEU A 901 -29.20 -10.14 6.39
N GLY A 902 -30.05 -9.70 5.48
CA GLY A 902 -29.62 -9.16 4.22
C GLY A 902 -30.67 -8.28 3.56
N GLN A 903 -30.50 -8.05 2.27
CA GLN A 903 -31.47 -7.36 1.44
C GLN A 903 -31.70 -8.12 0.14
N LYS A 904 -32.90 -7.96 -0.41
CA LYS A 904 -33.28 -8.32 -1.78
C LYS A 904 -33.97 -7.13 -2.41
N ASN A 905 -33.48 -6.64 -3.55
CA ASN A 905 -33.99 -5.41 -4.18
C ASN A 905 -34.11 -4.20 -3.20
N GLY A 906 -33.17 -4.06 -2.26
CA GLY A 906 -33.19 -3.00 -1.24
C GLY A 906 -34.19 -3.20 -0.09
N VAL A 907 -34.96 -4.29 -0.08
CA VAL A 907 -35.88 -4.65 1.01
C VAL A 907 -35.18 -5.61 1.98
N PRO A 908 -35.28 -5.41 3.31
CA PRO A 908 -34.71 -6.34 4.29
C PRO A 908 -35.23 -7.77 4.09
N ALA A 909 -34.30 -8.71 3.96
CA ALA A 909 -34.58 -10.14 3.82
C ALA A 909 -33.83 -10.92 4.91
N ASN A 910 -34.44 -11.97 5.44
CA ASN A 910 -33.81 -12.82 6.44
C ASN A 910 -33.97 -14.30 6.07
N ARG A 911 -33.00 -15.09 6.52
CA ARG A 911 -33.04 -16.54 6.46
C ARG A 911 -32.44 -17.09 7.73
N SER A 912 -33.16 -17.96 8.41
CA SER A 912 -32.69 -18.61 9.64
C SER A 912 -32.75 -20.12 9.52
N TYR A 913 -31.77 -20.78 10.13
CA TYR A 913 -31.60 -22.22 10.21
C TYR A 913 -31.65 -22.59 11.68
N ARG A 914 -32.56 -23.49 12.04
CA ARG A 914 -32.80 -23.92 13.42
C ARG A 914 -33.14 -25.39 13.45
N GLY A 915 -32.61 -26.12 14.44
CA GLY A 915 -33.02 -27.49 14.66
C GLY A 915 -32.07 -28.28 15.56
N SER A 916 -32.34 -29.58 15.69
CA SER A 916 -31.55 -30.53 16.48
C SER A 916 -30.37 -31.14 15.70
N TYR A 917 -30.16 -30.71 14.45
CA TYR A 917 -29.03 -31.17 13.64
C TYR A 917 -27.70 -30.65 14.20
N GLU A 918 -26.69 -31.53 14.31
CA GLU A 918 -25.31 -31.19 14.66
C GLU A 918 -24.39 -31.63 13.52
N GLY A 919 -23.62 -30.69 12.98
CA GLY A 919 -22.67 -31.00 11.89
C GLY A 919 -22.64 -29.94 10.78
N PRO A 920 -21.84 -30.19 9.72
CA PRO A 920 -21.76 -29.28 8.60
C PRO A 920 -23.00 -29.39 7.70
N PHE A 921 -23.39 -28.29 7.06
CA PHE A 921 -24.40 -28.30 6.01
C PHE A 921 -24.11 -27.27 4.94
N ASP A 922 -24.69 -27.49 3.77
CA ASP A 922 -24.46 -26.71 2.58
C ASP A 922 -25.73 -25.97 2.16
N VAL A 923 -25.56 -24.73 1.74
CA VAL A 923 -26.62 -23.89 1.20
C VAL A 923 -26.23 -23.54 -0.23
N PRO A 924 -26.62 -24.37 -1.21
CA PRO A 924 -26.15 -24.27 -2.57
C PRO A 924 -26.72 -23.06 -3.32
N ASP A 925 -27.83 -22.51 -2.83
CA ASP A 925 -28.44 -21.28 -3.35
C ASP A 925 -29.18 -20.54 -2.21
N MET A 926 -28.70 -19.35 -1.83
CA MET A 926 -29.34 -18.52 -0.79
C MET A 926 -30.62 -17.81 -1.27
N GLN A 927 -30.93 -17.88 -2.57
CA GLN A 927 -32.15 -17.34 -3.16
C GLN A 927 -33.26 -18.38 -3.27
N LYS A 928 -32.95 -19.67 -3.10
CA LYS A 928 -33.90 -20.78 -3.26
C LYS A 928 -33.99 -21.64 -2.01
N GLU A 929 -35.11 -22.33 -1.86
CA GLU A 929 -35.22 -23.43 -0.91
C GLU A 929 -34.38 -24.61 -1.41
N HIS A 930 -33.82 -25.36 -0.48
CA HIS A 930 -32.99 -26.53 -0.75
C HIS A 930 -33.23 -27.55 0.35
N ALA A 931 -32.98 -28.83 0.04
CA ALA A 931 -33.09 -29.90 1.03
C ALA A 931 -32.05 -29.67 2.14
N LEU A 932 -32.51 -29.67 3.38
CA LEU A 932 -31.66 -29.61 4.56
C LEU A 932 -31.45 -31.00 5.16
N PRO A 933 -30.36 -31.22 5.92
CA PRO A 933 -30.21 -32.43 6.72
C PRO A 933 -31.40 -32.65 7.66
N GLU A 934 -31.70 -33.92 7.95
CA GLU A 934 -32.79 -34.28 8.87
C GLU A 934 -32.56 -33.64 10.24
N GLY A 935 -33.61 -33.02 10.79
CA GLY A 935 -33.54 -32.28 12.06
C GLY A 935 -33.12 -30.82 11.93
N LEU A 936 -32.84 -30.29 10.73
CA LEU A 936 -32.60 -28.86 10.46
C LEU A 936 -33.78 -28.26 9.68
N SER A 937 -34.33 -27.15 10.16
CA SER A 937 -35.40 -26.40 9.51
C SER A 937 -34.94 -25.02 9.07
N MET A 938 -35.49 -24.53 7.96
CA MET A 938 -35.25 -23.18 7.45
C MET A 938 -36.52 -22.34 7.62
N SER A 939 -36.37 -21.08 8.02
CA SER A 939 -37.40 -20.06 7.80
C SER A 939 -36.81 -18.89 7.00
N GLN A 940 -37.62 -18.29 6.13
CA GLN A 940 -37.20 -17.16 5.30
C GLN A 940 -38.32 -16.11 5.21
N SER A 941 -37.97 -14.83 5.20
CA SER A 941 -38.91 -13.78 4.77
C SER A 941 -39.07 -13.82 3.24
N ALA A 942 -40.22 -13.36 2.73
CA ALA A 942 -40.60 -13.49 1.33
C ALA A 942 -39.53 -12.91 0.38
N GLY A 943 -38.76 -13.78 -0.29
CA GLY A 943 -37.86 -13.38 -1.37
C GLY A 943 -36.48 -14.03 -1.40
N GLY A 944 -35.95 -14.60 -0.31
CA GLY A 944 -34.53 -15.03 -0.27
C GLY A 944 -33.55 -13.84 -0.17
N ILE A 945 -32.25 -14.11 -0.04
CA ILE A 945 -31.23 -13.08 0.24
C ILE A 945 -30.33 -12.87 -0.99
N GLU A 946 -30.16 -11.62 -1.44
CA GLU A 946 -29.21 -11.24 -2.49
C GLU A 946 -27.91 -10.65 -1.91
N HIS A 947 -28.02 -9.83 -0.86
CA HIS A 947 -26.89 -9.19 -0.19
C HIS A 947 -26.92 -9.51 1.30
N ILE A 948 -25.82 -10.00 1.89
CA ILE A 948 -25.72 -10.23 3.33
C ILE A 948 -25.24 -8.95 4.02
N GLY A 949 -25.99 -8.48 5.02
CA GLY A 949 -25.61 -7.35 5.87
C GLY A 949 -25.14 -7.78 7.27
N GLN A 950 -25.73 -8.83 7.84
CA GLN A 950 -25.37 -9.33 9.17
C GLN A 950 -25.49 -10.86 9.24
N ILE A 951 -24.71 -11.45 10.14
CA ILE A 951 -24.78 -12.85 10.49
C ILE A 951 -25.05 -12.95 11.99
N VAL A 952 -25.99 -13.81 12.37
CA VAL A 952 -26.39 -14.06 13.75
C VAL A 952 -26.19 -15.53 14.06
N TYR A 953 -25.48 -15.85 15.15
CA TYR A 953 -25.39 -17.22 15.64
C TYR A 953 -25.68 -17.24 17.14
N ARG A 954 -26.61 -18.11 17.56
CA ARG A 954 -26.94 -18.32 18.97
C ARG A 954 -27.12 -19.80 19.21
N VAL A 955 -26.49 -20.32 20.25
CA VAL A 955 -26.80 -21.64 20.78
C VAL A 955 -27.86 -21.44 21.86
N GLU A 956 -29.06 -21.98 21.68
CA GLU A 956 -30.03 -21.99 22.77
C GLU A 956 -29.59 -23.07 23.76
N SER A 957 -29.00 -22.65 24.87
CA SER A 957 -28.82 -23.55 26.01
C SER A 957 -30.20 -24.06 26.41
N SER A 958 -30.36 -25.37 26.57
CA SER A 958 -31.61 -26.05 26.93
C SER A 958 -32.12 -25.73 28.36
N GLN A 959 -31.90 -24.50 28.86
CA GLN A 959 -32.24 -24.06 30.22
C GLN A 959 -32.88 -22.65 30.32
N ALA A 960 -33.41 -22.08 29.24
CA ALA A 960 -34.21 -20.85 29.34
C ALA A 960 -35.66 -21.10 28.90
N GLU A 961 -36.51 -21.41 29.88
CA GLU A 961 -37.96 -21.34 29.75
C GLU A 961 -38.44 -19.89 29.51
N ALA A 962 -39.40 -19.74 28.61
CA ALA A 962 -40.45 -18.71 28.51
C ALA A 962 -40.15 -17.26 28.97
N GLY A 963 -40.09 -16.32 28.01
CA GLY A 963 -40.38 -14.92 28.27
C GLY A 963 -39.86 -13.91 27.25
N HIS A 964 -40.78 -13.40 26.42
CA HIS A 964 -40.74 -12.25 25.50
C HIS A 964 -40.10 -12.37 24.12
#